data_AF-A0A4Z1P1E0-F1
#
_entry.id   AF-A0A4Z1P1E0-F1
#
_cell.length_a   1.000
_cell.length_b   1.000
_cell.length_c   1.000
_cell.angle_alpha   90.00
_cell.angle_beta   90.00
_cell.angle_gamma   90.00
#
_symmetry.space_group_name_H-M   'P 1'
#
loop_
_entity.id
_entity.type
_entity.pdbx_description
1 polymer ?
#
loop_
_entity_poly.entity_id
_entity_poly.type
_entity_poly.pdbx_seq_one_letter_code
_entity_poly.pdbx_strand_id
1 'polypeptide(L)'
;MISIIPLCVIAFCSVQIFGATPAQWRRQSIYQVLTDRYARTDNNHLAKCNTTERVYCGGTWHGLMNNLDYIQDLGFTAVWISPITHNTEERAVWGEAYHGYWQDDLNRLNGHFGTESDLKALSTELHRRGMYLMVDIVINHFVTPGPGSVTRYSQIQPFNHMSFFHPFCTVSDYDNQDMIERCWLGDSHVRLADVNTEDPRVIGTYNTWINSLISNYSIDGLRIDTAKHVQKTFWPAFVKAAGVFASGEILSRDFEYACDYQNYFDSVINYPIWYPLINAFSSSNTSNISELAQMHQTLQTGCRDPTLLLTFLGNHDTTRFAATIPSLALRKNALAYAMLADGIPTLYQGDEQGFAGPTNDPDNREALWTSGFDKSAPLYQMIQKLNKLRSWAGQNDTDHWISRTTVFWTEDNYMAFRRGSSKSQIVSILTNNGGNSTTPEVKVERSGFAPGTILMDIVACKEVAVGQDGVLRVTMADGNPKVLFPVALLGSSGICASRSSQPLTPVFRKMYPRLYPGFPDRRTPVTESAATLWLIRGSMSYSKVNAEEKWARGRNVAATASPTSTASLHPVEEEHATGDLFTAVVWKGHHNILPTIANPIWSRGLSRASAGVRISTPNIQFPVHHTVHPITTKRIFRRTDTAGNIAEAKYWQTRYSSRIRTQDIIVKGSIG
;
A
#
# COMPACT_ATOMS: atom_id res chain seq x y z
N MET A 1 4.39 74.79 10.14
CA MET A 1 3.86 73.41 9.92
C MET A 1 5.04 72.47 9.91
N ILE A 2 5.05 71.42 10.73
CA ILE A 2 5.97 70.28 10.62
C ILE A 2 5.12 69.05 10.93
N SER A 3 4.91 68.19 9.94
CA SER A 3 4.11 66.96 10.11
C SER A 3 5.00 65.83 10.60
N ILE A 4 4.63 65.21 11.72
CA ILE A 4 5.28 63.98 12.20
C ILE A 4 4.54 62.80 11.57
N ILE A 5 5.22 62.05 10.71
CA ILE A 5 4.72 60.79 10.15
C ILE A 5 5.23 59.65 11.03
N PRO A 6 4.37 58.79 11.61
CA PRO A 6 4.82 57.64 12.38
C PRO A 6 5.44 56.59 11.46
N LEU A 7 6.69 56.21 11.71
CA LEU A 7 7.38 55.19 10.93
C LEU A 7 6.86 53.80 11.34
N CYS A 8 6.04 53.18 10.48
CA CYS A 8 5.48 51.86 10.74
C CYS A 8 6.55 50.78 10.48
N VAL A 9 7.20 50.31 11.54
CA VAL A 9 8.22 49.25 11.47
C VAL A 9 7.54 47.92 11.20
N ILE A 10 7.55 47.48 9.94
CA ILE A 10 7.12 46.13 9.57
C ILE A 10 8.16 45.15 10.08
N ALA A 11 7.86 44.51 11.22
CA ALA A 11 8.63 43.39 11.72
C ALA A 11 8.45 42.20 10.77
N PHE A 12 9.42 41.99 9.88
CA PHE A 12 9.55 40.73 9.16
C PHE A 12 9.87 39.62 10.16
N CYS A 13 8.83 38.94 10.66
CA CYS A 13 8.98 37.62 11.23
C CYS A 13 9.50 36.70 10.11
N SER A 14 10.81 36.49 10.10
CA SER A 14 11.45 35.42 9.34
C SER A 14 10.94 34.09 9.86
N VAL A 15 9.85 33.58 9.26
CA VAL A 15 9.37 32.23 9.51
C VAL A 15 10.48 31.29 9.08
N GLN A 16 11.22 30.75 10.04
CA GLN A 16 12.07 29.60 9.78
C GLN A 16 11.14 28.47 9.37
N ILE A 17 11.17 28.11 8.09
CA ILE A 17 10.43 26.97 7.56
C ILE A 17 11.18 25.72 8.01
N PHE A 18 10.98 25.36 9.28
CA PHE A 18 11.28 24.01 9.76
C PHE A 18 10.36 23.07 8.99
N GLY A 19 10.94 22.14 8.22
CA GLY A 19 10.15 21.12 7.52
C GLY A 19 9.41 20.22 8.49
N ALA A 20 8.47 19.43 7.97
CA ALA A 20 7.50 18.74 8.79
C ALA A 20 8.16 17.82 9.85
N THR A 21 7.82 18.04 11.12
CA THR A 21 8.34 17.27 12.25
C THR A 21 7.76 15.85 12.30
N PRO A 22 8.36 14.91 13.05
CA PRO A 22 7.78 13.58 13.25
C PRO A 22 6.34 13.61 13.81
N ALA A 23 6.00 14.63 14.60
CA ALA A 23 4.66 14.83 15.14
C ALA A 23 3.61 15.24 14.07
N GLN A 24 4.05 15.85 12.97
CA GLN A 24 3.25 16.10 11.78
C GLN A 24 3.22 14.88 10.85
N TRP A 25 4.36 14.19 10.69
CA TRP A 25 4.46 12.98 9.85
C TRP A 25 3.62 11.80 10.35
N ARG A 26 3.50 11.61 11.67
CA ARG A 26 2.61 10.59 12.29
C ARG A 26 1.15 10.65 11.81
N ARG A 27 0.69 11.80 11.30
CA ARG A 27 -0.68 12.02 10.80
C ARG A 27 -0.84 11.64 9.32
N GLN A 28 0.25 11.59 8.56
CA GLN A 28 0.21 11.49 7.11
C GLN A 28 -0.19 10.10 6.63
N SER A 29 -0.53 9.98 5.36
CA SER A 29 -0.53 8.72 4.62
C SER A 29 0.21 8.94 3.31
N ILE A 30 1.15 8.05 3.00
CA ILE A 30 2.13 8.20 1.91
C ILE A 30 1.70 7.37 0.70
N TYR A 31 1.70 8.00 -0.47
CA TYR A 31 1.65 7.31 -1.75
C TYR A 31 3.05 7.32 -2.39
N GLN A 32 3.67 6.15 -2.51
CA GLN A 32 4.99 5.97 -3.11
C GLN A 32 4.86 5.79 -4.62
N VAL A 33 5.58 6.61 -5.37
CA VAL A 33 5.69 6.54 -6.83
C VAL A 33 7.10 6.13 -7.26
N LEU A 34 7.20 5.49 -8.43
CA LEU A 34 8.46 5.46 -9.17
C LEU A 34 8.33 6.51 -10.29
N THR A 35 9.14 7.56 -10.29
CA THR A 35 8.89 8.77 -11.10
C THR A 35 8.71 8.44 -12.60
N ASP A 36 9.59 7.61 -13.14
CA ASP A 36 9.55 7.10 -14.53
C ASP A 36 8.28 6.29 -14.89
N ARG A 37 7.56 5.78 -13.88
CA ARG A 37 6.46 4.80 -14.02
C ARG A 37 5.12 5.31 -13.49
N TYR A 38 5.03 6.54 -13.00
CA TYR A 38 3.78 7.06 -12.45
C TYR A 38 2.88 7.67 -13.55
N ALA A 39 3.31 8.79 -14.12
CA ALA A 39 2.58 9.54 -15.14
C ALA A 39 3.55 10.32 -16.03
N ARG A 40 3.21 10.44 -17.31
CA ARG A 40 4.02 11.12 -18.34
C ARG A 40 3.53 12.55 -18.57
N THR A 41 4.42 13.46 -18.98
CA THR A 41 4.05 14.85 -19.34
C THR A 41 2.99 14.92 -20.45
N ASP A 42 2.97 13.96 -21.37
CA ASP A 42 2.02 13.88 -22.49
C ASP A 42 0.66 13.26 -22.13
N ASN A 43 0.46 12.83 -20.88
CA ASN A 43 -0.70 12.07 -20.40
C ASN A 43 -1.05 10.85 -21.30
N ASN A 44 -0.07 10.25 -21.97
CA ASN A 44 -0.32 9.11 -22.87
C ASN A 44 -0.48 7.80 -22.09
N HIS A 45 -1.72 7.50 -21.68
CA HIS A 45 -2.08 6.27 -20.95
C HIS A 45 -1.86 4.97 -21.76
N LEU A 46 -1.65 5.08 -23.07
CA LEU A 46 -1.37 3.94 -23.97
C LEU A 46 0.14 3.76 -24.26
N ALA A 47 1.01 4.59 -23.68
CA ALA A 47 2.45 4.44 -23.81
C ALA A 47 2.90 3.09 -23.21
N LYS A 48 3.52 2.24 -24.03
CA LYS A 48 4.03 0.94 -23.58
C LYS A 48 5.22 1.14 -22.64
N CYS A 49 5.21 0.42 -21.53
CA CYS A 49 6.35 0.29 -20.63
C CYS A 49 6.53 -1.19 -20.29
N ASN A 50 7.49 -1.86 -20.92
CA ASN A 50 7.79 -3.26 -20.66
C ASN A 50 8.82 -3.34 -19.53
N THR A 51 8.42 -3.89 -18.37
CA THR A 51 9.29 -4.07 -17.20
C THR A 51 10.59 -4.79 -17.56
N THR A 52 10.49 -5.82 -18.39
CA THR A 52 11.63 -6.68 -18.78
C THR A 52 12.66 -5.99 -19.68
N GLU A 53 12.31 -4.88 -20.34
CA GLU A 53 13.26 -4.07 -21.13
C GLU A 53 14.15 -3.18 -20.24
N ARG A 54 13.74 -2.92 -18.99
CA ARG A 54 14.50 -2.19 -17.96
C ARG A 54 15.00 -0.81 -18.44
N VAL A 55 14.16 -0.09 -19.18
CA VAL A 55 14.43 1.24 -19.79
C VAL A 55 13.71 2.37 -19.05
N TYR A 56 14.09 3.62 -19.32
CA TYR A 56 13.21 4.75 -19.05
C TYR A 56 11.92 4.67 -19.88
N CYS A 57 10.77 4.75 -19.22
CA CYS A 57 9.43 4.82 -19.81
C CYS A 57 8.87 6.25 -19.89
N GLY A 58 9.59 7.25 -19.36
CA GLY A 58 9.35 8.68 -19.57
C GLY A 58 8.29 9.31 -18.66
N GLY A 59 8.11 8.77 -17.46
CA GLY A 59 7.35 9.43 -16.39
C GLY A 59 8.14 10.59 -15.76
N THR A 60 7.45 11.67 -15.37
CA THR A 60 8.07 12.96 -15.01
C THR A 60 7.43 13.60 -13.78
N TRP A 61 8.13 14.54 -13.13
CA TRP A 61 7.57 15.37 -12.05
C TRP A 61 6.36 16.19 -12.54
N HIS A 62 6.37 16.64 -13.79
CA HIS A 62 5.26 17.34 -14.41
C HIS A 62 4.05 16.43 -14.66
N GLY A 63 4.27 15.20 -15.14
CA GLY A 63 3.21 14.19 -15.29
C GLY A 63 2.59 13.80 -13.95
N LEU A 64 3.42 13.66 -12.91
CA LEU A 64 2.98 13.46 -11.52
C LEU A 64 2.12 14.63 -11.03
N MET A 65 2.60 15.87 -11.19
CA MET A 65 1.87 17.09 -10.82
C MET A 65 0.48 17.15 -11.47
N ASN A 66 0.39 16.82 -12.76
CA ASN A 66 -0.87 16.77 -13.52
C ASN A 66 -1.88 15.71 -13.02
N ASN A 67 -1.44 14.72 -12.24
CA ASN A 67 -2.27 13.59 -11.79
C ASN A 67 -2.44 13.53 -10.26
N LEU A 68 -2.01 14.56 -9.50
CA LEU A 68 -2.16 14.62 -8.04
C LEU A 68 -3.61 14.49 -7.55
N ASP A 69 -4.61 14.87 -8.35
CA ASP A 69 -6.04 14.65 -8.08
C ASP A 69 -6.35 13.18 -7.79
N TYR A 70 -5.71 12.23 -8.48
CA TYR A 70 -5.92 10.80 -8.27
C TYR A 70 -5.41 10.32 -6.89
N ILE A 71 -4.27 10.86 -6.46
CA ILE A 71 -3.65 10.58 -5.15
C ILE A 71 -4.44 11.25 -4.02
N GLN A 72 -4.89 12.48 -4.24
CA GLN A 72 -5.67 13.23 -3.25
C GLN A 72 -7.09 12.66 -3.07
N ASP A 73 -7.73 12.17 -4.14
CA ASP A 73 -9.01 11.45 -4.07
C ASP A 73 -8.91 10.11 -3.30
N LEU A 74 -7.75 9.45 -3.30
CA LEU A 74 -7.46 8.30 -2.43
C LEU A 74 -7.31 8.69 -0.95
N GLY A 75 -7.28 9.99 -0.64
CA GLY A 75 -7.10 10.52 0.71
C GLY A 75 -5.66 10.42 1.23
N PHE A 76 -4.67 10.21 0.37
CA PHE A 76 -3.26 10.34 0.74
C PHE A 76 -2.90 11.82 0.94
N THR A 77 -1.92 12.06 1.80
CA THR A 77 -1.51 13.41 2.23
C THR A 77 -0.02 13.65 2.07
N ALA A 78 0.72 12.67 1.57
CA ALA A 78 2.13 12.80 1.21
C ALA A 78 2.45 11.95 -0.02
N VAL A 79 3.42 12.39 -0.83
CA VAL A 79 3.95 11.63 -1.96
C VAL A 79 5.44 11.36 -1.73
N TRP A 80 5.85 10.10 -1.85
CA TRP A 80 7.25 9.68 -1.85
C TRP A 80 7.69 9.42 -3.30
N ILE A 81 8.61 10.26 -3.81
CA ILE A 81 9.18 10.16 -5.17
C ILE A 81 10.56 9.49 -5.18
N SER A 82 10.92 8.85 -6.31
CA SER A 82 12.26 8.28 -6.55
C SER A 82 13.41 9.29 -6.38
N PRO A 83 14.67 8.83 -6.22
CA PRO A 83 15.80 9.74 -6.06
C PRO A 83 15.95 10.69 -7.24
N ILE A 84 16.21 11.95 -6.91
CA ILE A 84 16.17 13.08 -7.84
C ILE A 84 17.55 13.45 -8.42
N THR A 85 18.63 12.87 -7.88
CA THR A 85 20.02 13.10 -8.32
C THR A 85 20.28 12.53 -9.72
N HIS A 86 21.25 13.11 -10.43
CA HIS A 86 21.64 12.62 -11.74
C HIS A 86 22.19 11.18 -11.65
N ASN A 87 21.84 10.38 -12.64
CA ASN A 87 22.04 8.95 -12.70
C ASN A 87 22.77 8.57 -14.01
N THR A 88 23.46 7.43 -14.02
CA THR A 88 24.22 7.00 -15.21
C THR A 88 23.37 6.93 -16.49
N GLU A 89 23.83 7.60 -17.54
CA GLU A 89 23.33 7.46 -18.90
C GLU A 89 23.97 6.25 -19.64
N GLU A 90 25.01 5.62 -19.06
CA GLU A 90 25.51 4.33 -19.56
C GLU A 90 24.53 3.21 -19.18
N ARG A 91 23.86 2.65 -20.20
CA ARG A 91 23.02 1.46 -20.06
C ARG A 91 23.86 0.24 -19.68
N ALA A 92 23.53 -0.37 -18.55
CA ALA A 92 24.17 -1.56 -18.03
C ALA A 92 23.48 -2.86 -18.49
N VAL A 93 24.08 -4.01 -18.15
CA VAL A 93 23.48 -5.35 -18.32
C VAL A 93 22.12 -5.43 -17.61
N TRP A 94 21.98 -4.76 -16.46
CA TRP A 94 20.74 -4.71 -15.67
C TRP A 94 19.78 -3.58 -16.06
N GLY A 95 20.02 -2.89 -17.19
CA GLY A 95 19.14 -1.85 -17.73
C GLY A 95 19.69 -0.43 -17.65
N GLU A 96 18.77 0.53 -17.74
CA GLU A 96 19.00 1.97 -17.54
C GLU A 96 18.60 2.38 -16.12
N ALA A 97 19.10 3.51 -15.64
CA ALA A 97 18.98 3.96 -14.26
C ALA A 97 17.60 4.58 -13.88
N TYR A 98 16.51 4.14 -14.52
CA TYR A 98 15.16 4.73 -14.42
C TYR A 98 14.55 4.76 -13.01
N HIS A 99 15.14 4.01 -12.07
CA HIS A 99 14.74 3.91 -10.67
C HIS A 99 15.43 4.95 -9.77
N GLY A 100 16.47 5.66 -10.23
CA GLY A 100 17.16 6.74 -9.51
C GLY A 100 18.29 6.32 -8.55
N TYR A 101 18.43 5.03 -8.23
CA TYR A 101 19.43 4.50 -7.27
C TYR A 101 20.86 4.35 -7.82
N TRP A 102 21.12 4.69 -9.07
CA TRP A 102 22.42 4.60 -9.73
C TRP A 102 22.99 6.00 -10.02
N GLN A 103 23.06 6.80 -8.96
CA GLN A 103 23.57 8.16 -9.04
C GLN A 103 25.06 8.23 -9.39
N ASP A 104 25.44 9.26 -10.14
CA ASP A 104 26.82 9.59 -10.51
C ASP A 104 27.19 11.06 -10.18
N ASP A 105 26.23 11.99 -10.16
CA ASP A 105 26.44 13.42 -9.83
C ASP A 105 25.35 13.96 -8.87
N LEU A 106 25.72 14.21 -7.61
CA LEU A 106 24.82 14.79 -6.59
C LEU A 106 24.40 16.24 -6.85
N ASN A 107 25.15 16.96 -7.69
CA ASN A 107 24.97 18.40 -7.93
C ASN A 107 24.01 18.67 -9.09
N ARG A 108 23.59 17.63 -9.81
CA ARG A 108 22.69 17.69 -10.96
C ARG A 108 21.45 16.84 -10.68
N LEU A 109 20.33 17.22 -11.30
CA LEU A 109 19.08 16.47 -11.27
C LEU A 109 19.05 15.40 -12.38
N ASN A 110 18.23 14.35 -12.21
CA ASN A 110 17.91 13.42 -13.28
C ASN A 110 17.07 14.11 -14.37
N GLY A 111 17.67 14.35 -15.54
CA GLY A 111 17.05 15.08 -16.65
C GLY A 111 15.85 14.36 -17.29
N HIS A 112 15.74 13.03 -17.13
CA HIS A 112 14.60 12.26 -17.64
C HIS A 112 13.30 12.56 -16.87
N PHE A 113 13.40 13.03 -15.62
CA PHE A 113 12.23 13.34 -14.78
C PHE A 113 11.71 14.78 -14.95
N GLY A 114 12.51 15.68 -15.55
CA GLY A 114 12.15 17.07 -15.81
C GLY A 114 13.24 18.06 -15.41
N THR A 115 12.86 19.32 -15.24
CA THR A 115 13.77 20.41 -14.84
C THR A 115 13.70 20.71 -13.34
N GLU A 116 14.67 21.51 -12.86
CA GLU A 116 14.63 22.13 -11.53
C GLU A 116 13.30 22.87 -11.26
N SER A 117 12.73 23.49 -12.30
CA SER A 117 11.46 24.20 -12.22
C SER A 117 10.27 23.25 -12.07
N ASP A 118 10.31 22.05 -12.67
CA ASP A 118 9.23 21.06 -12.54
C ASP A 118 9.20 20.44 -11.14
N LEU A 119 10.38 20.17 -10.55
CA LEU A 119 10.46 19.69 -9.16
C LEU A 119 9.99 20.75 -8.15
N LYS A 120 10.37 22.02 -8.35
CA LYS A 120 9.88 23.15 -7.55
C LYS A 120 8.36 23.36 -7.71
N ALA A 121 7.82 23.21 -8.92
CA ALA A 121 6.39 23.30 -9.19
C ALA A 121 5.62 22.16 -8.51
N LEU A 122 6.11 20.92 -8.60
CA LEU A 122 5.54 19.74 -7.92
C LEU A 122 5.45 19.95 -6.40
N SER A 123 6.54 20.40 -5.78
CA SER A 123 6.59 20.72 -4.34
C SER A 123 5.56 21.80 -3.98
N THR A 124 5.54 22.90 -4.74
CA THR A 124 4.59 24.02 -4.55
C THR A 124 3.13 23.56 -4.68
N GLU A 125 2.81 22.70 -5.64
CA GLU A 125 1.45 22.19 -5.87
C GLU A 125 1.01 21.20 -4.78
N LEU A 126 1.92 20.35 -4.29
CA LEU A 126 1.69 19.51 -3.10
C LEU A 126 1.37 20.39 -1.88
N HIS A 127 2.17 21.41 -1.60
CA HIS A 127 1.93 22.35 -0.49
C HIS A 127 0.61 23.12 -0.64
N ARG A 128 0.28 23.56 -1.85
CA ARG A 128 -1.01 24.21 -2.17
C ARG A 128 -2.21 23.31 -1.87
N ARG A 129 -2.04 21.99 -1.97
CA ARG A 129 -3.04 20.96 -1.64
C ARG A 129 -3.04 20.55 -0.16
N GLY A 130 -2.11 21.06 0.65
CA GLY A 130 -1.89 20.63 2.03
C GLY A 130 -1.25 19.24 2.13
N MET A 131 -0.53 18.82 1.09
CA MET A 131 0.18 17.54 0.99
C MET A 131 1.69 17.75 1.15
N TYR A 132 2.42 16.73 1.61
CA TYR A 132 3.87 16.77 1.81
C TYR A 132 4.66 16.07 0.69
N LEU A 133 5.85 16.59 0.40
CA LEU A 133 6.84 15.96 -0.48
C LEU A 133 7.86 15.18 0.33
N MET A 134 7.89 13.86 0.17
CA MET A 134 8.99 12.99 0.60
C MET A 134 9.89 12.66 -0.59
N VAL A 135 11.20 12.84 -0.43
CA VAL A 135 12.19 12.50 -1.45
C VAL A 135 13.02 11.30 -0.98
N ASP A 136 13.25 10.38 -1.90
CA ASP A 136 14.18 9.27 -1.72
C ASP A 136 15.62 9.71 -1.95
N ILE A 137 16.57 9.24 -1.15
CA ILE A 137 17.99 9.56 -1.31
C ILE A 137 18.90 8.36 -1.05
N VAL A 138 19.98 8.28 -1.82
CA VAL A 138 21.08 7.32 -1.63
C VAL A 138 22.26 8.04 -1.00
N ILE A 139 22.73 7.52 0.14
CA ILE A 139 23.98 7.95 0.80
C ILE A 139 25.08 6.91 0.64
N ASN A 140 24.71 5.62 0.55
CA ASN A 140 25.68 4.53 0.61
C ASN A 140 26.67 4.52 -0.57
N HIS A 141 26.18 4.78 -1.79
CA HIS A 141 26.94 4.45 -2.99
C HIS A 141 26.71 5.37 -4.19
N PHE A 142 27.59 5.21 -5.17
CA PHE A 142 27.47 5.69 -6.55
C PHE A 142 27.61 4.52 -7.52
N VAL A 143 27.03 4.62 -8.71
CA VAL A 143 27.11 3.51 -9.69
C VAL A 143 28.48 3.42 -10.36
N THR A 144 28.94 2.20 -10.64
CA THR A 144 30.07 1.97 -11.55
C THR A 144 29.59 1.10 -12.73
N PRO A 145 29.15 1.72 -13.83
CA PRO A 145 28.72 0.97 -15.01
C PRO A 145 29.93 0.36 -15.71
N GLY A 146 29.85 -0.94 -16.01
CA GLY A 146 30.78 -1.62 -16.92
C GLY A 146 31.42 -2.90 -16.35
N PRO A 147 31.66 -3.91 -17.23
CA PRO A 147 32.38 -5.11 -16.84
C PRO A 147 33.86 -4.82 -16.58
N GLY A 148 34.50 -5.58 -15.67
CA GLY A 148 35.96 -5.59 -15.55
C GLY A 148 36.58 -4.61 -14.54
N SER A 149 35.84 -4.19 -13.50
CA SER A 149 36.37 -3.62 -12.25
C SER A 149 37.09 -2.25 -12.28
N VAL A 150 37.05 -1.49 -13.38
CA VAL A 150 37.62 -0.13 -13.42
C VAL A 150 36.57 0.92 -13.04
N THR A 151 36.51 1.28 -11.77
CA THR A 151 35.69 2.39 -11.28
C THR A 151 36.27 3.73 -11.74
N ARG A 152 35.49 4.49 -12.51
CA ARG A 152 35.90 5.77 -13.09
C ARG A 152 35.64 6.94 -12.12
N TYR A 153 36.33 6.93 -10.97
CA TYR A 153 36.11 7.89 -9.88
C TYR A 153 36.02 9.36 -10.34
N SER A 154 36.82 9.78 -11.31
CA SER A 154 36.80 11.16 -11.84
C SER A 154 35.48 11.60 -12.48
N GLN A 155 34.60 10.67 -12.84
CA GLN A 155 33.25 10.98 -13.34
C GLN A 155 32.23 11.16 -12.20
N ILE A 156 32.50 10.63 -11.01
CA ILE A 156 31.60 10.72 -9.85
C ILE A 156 31.74 12.10 -9.20
N GLN A 157 30.62 12.79 -8.95
CA GLN A 157 30.60 14.13 -8.35
C GLN A 157 29.73 14.18 -7.09
N PRO A 158 30.19 14.83 -6.00
CA PRO A 158 31.46 15.56 -5.87
C PRO A 158 32.68 14.68 -5.56
N PHE A 159 32.48 13.38 -5.31
CA PHE A 159 33.52 12.46 -4.83
C PHE A 159 34.42 11.94 -5.96
N ASN A 160 35.13 12.85 -6.63
CA ASN A 160 35.85 12.58 -7.88
C ASN A 160 37.18 11.80 -7.75
N HIS A 161 37.42 11.14 -6.60
CA HIS A 161 38.68 10.48 -6.27
C HIS A 161 38.48 9.25 -5.36
N MET A 162 39.25 8.19 -5.58
CA MET A 162 39.11 6.91 -4.86
C MET A 162 39.22 7.00 -3.33
N SER A 163 39.86 8.04 -2.79
CA SER A 163 40.00 8.25 -1.34
C SER A 163 38.70 8.53 -0.60
N PHE A 164 37.59 8.77 -1.32
CA PHE A 164 36.26 8.97 -0.74
C PHE A 164 35.44 7.68 -0.65
N PHE A 165 36.02 6.53 -1.04
CA PHE A 165 35.34 5.24 -1.12
C PHE A 165 36.04 4.18 -0.29
N HIS A 166 35.30 3.17 0.15
CA HIS A 166 35.90 1.98 0.75
C HIS A 166 36.65 1.15 -0.31
N PRO A 167 37.74 0.45 0.06
CA PRO A 167 38.41 -0.51 -0.83
C PRO A 167 37.42 -1.56 -1.36
N PHE A 168 37.54 -1.95 -2.64
CA PHE A 168 36.61 -2.90 -3.23
C PHE A 168 36.67 -4.28 -2.56
N CYS A 169 35.58 -4.60 -1.85
CA CYS A 169 35.16 -5.94 -1.45
C CYS A 169 33.64 -6.05 -1.72
N THR A 170 33.06 -7.24 -1.65
CA THR A 170 31.62 -7.48 -1.83
C THR A 170 30.99 -7.95 -0.54
N VAL A 171 29.75 -7.55 -0.22
CA VAL A 171 29.02 -8.08 0.95
C VAL A 171 28.70 -9.57 0.75
N SER A 172 29.58 -10.44 1.24
CA SER A 172 29.46 -11.91 1.13
C SER A 172 28.92 -12.57 2.40
N ASP A 173 28.89 -11.83 3.51
CA ASP A 173 28.42 -12.25 4.82
C ASP A 173 27.49 -11.16 5.37
N TYR A 174 26.24 -11.53 5.67
CA TYR A 174 25.21 -10.64 6.18
C TYR A 174 24.94 -10.81 7.69
N ASP A 175 25.73 -11.64 8.37
CA ASP A 175 25.82 -11.68 9.84
C ASP A 175 26.96 -10.77 10.35
N ASN A 176 27.79 -10.24 9.45
CA ASN A 176 28.96 -9.39 9.75
C ASN A 176 28.69 -7.90 9.44
N GLN A 177 28.33 -7.12 10.46
CA GLN A 177 28.00 -5.70 10.30
C GLN A 177 29.17 -4.86 9.73
N ASP A 178 30.42 -5.13 10.08
CA ASP A 178 31.58 -4.41 9.51
C ASP A 178 31.75 -4.66 8.00
N MET A 179 31.26 -5.79 7.48
CA MET A 179 31.23 -6.08 6.05
C MET A 179 30.02 -5.44 5.37
N ILE A 180 28.86 -5.43 6.04
CA ILE A 180 27.65 -4.72 5.57
C ILE A 180 27.92 -3.22 5.41
N GLU A 181 28.71 -2.63 6.32
CA GLU A 181 29.00 -1.18 6.38
C GLU A 181 30.18 -0.71 5.50
N ARG A 182 30.99 -1.62 4.92
CA ARG A 182 32.24 -1.24 4.21
C ARG A 182 32.55 -2.02 2.93
N CYS A 183 31.69 -2.94 2.52
CA CYS A 183 31.83 -3.67 1.27
C CYS A 183 30.72 -3.33 0.28
N TRP A 184 31.09 -3.32 -0.99
CA TRP A 184 30.30 -2.77 -2.07
C TRP A 184 29.08 -3.64 -2.38
N LEU A 185 27.96 -2.97 -2.63
CA LEU A 185 26.73 -3.56 -3.15
C LEU A 185 26.82 -3.76 -4.69
N GLY A 186 25.82 -4.44 -5.24
CA GLY A 186 25.77 -4.83 -6.65
C GLY A 186 26.45 -6.18 -6.93
N ASP A 187 26.87 -6.40 -8.17
CA ASP A 187 27.38 -7.68 -8.66
C ASP A 187 28.60 -7.52 -9.60
N SER A 188 28.93 -8.56 -10.38
CA SER A 188 30.03 -8.52 -11.36
C SER A 188 29.79 -7.62 -12.58
N HIS A 189 28.55 -7.16 -12.81
CA HIS A 189 28.12 -6.42 -14.01
C HIS A 189 27.80 -4.95 -13.70
N VAL A 190 27.17 -4.69 -12.54
CA VAL A 190 26.97 -3.35 -11.98
C VAL A 190 27.37 -3.37 -10.52
N ARG A 191 28.47 -2.68 -10.20
CA ARG A 191 28.90 -2.48 -8.81
C ARG A 191 28.45 -1.10 -8.35
N LEU A 192 28.29 -0.98 -7.04
CA LEU A 192 27.91 0.25 -6.37
C LEU A 192 29.11 0.66 -5.49
N ALA A 193 29.82 1.71 -5.90
CA ALA A 193 31.01 2.22 -5.22
C ALA A 193 30.63 2.77 -3.85
N ASP A 194 31.02 2.02 -2.83
CA ASP A 194 30.68 2.25 -1.44
C ASP A 194 31.45 3.43 -0.86
N VAL A 195 30.74 4.44 -0.35
CA VAL A 195 31.32 5.71 0.08
C VAL A 195 31.87 5.57 1.50
N ASN A 196 33.11 6.00 1.71
CA ASN A 196 33.77 6.04 3.02
C ASN A 196 33.08 7.12 3.89
N THR A 197 32.03 6.71 4.56
CA THR A 197 31.11 7.56 5.33
C THR A 197 31.65 7.86 6.74
N GLU A 198 32.77 7.27 7.14
CA GLU A 198 33.61 7.71 8.25
C GLU A 198 34.48 8.94 7.93
N ASP A 199 34.76 9.25 6.66
CA ASP A 199 35.61 10.40 6.30
C ASP A 199 34.91 11.74 6.65
N PRO A 200 35.51 12.59 7.51
CA PRO A 200 34.94 13.90 7.86
C PRO A 200 34.65 14.80 6.66
N ARG A 201 35.37 14.64 5.54
CA ARG A 201 35.15 15.35 4.27
C ARG A 201 33.85 14.88 3.61
N VAL A 202 33.58 13.57 3.63
CA VAL A 202 32.34 12.98 3.10
C VAL A 202 31.15 13.42 3.96
N ILE A 203 31.27 13.31 5.29
CA ILE A 203 30.24 13.75 6.25
C ILE A 203 29.93 15.25 6.05
N GLY A 204 30.94 16.12 5.99
CA GLY A 204 30.75 17.56 5.77
C GLY A 204 30.11 17.87 4.40
N THR A 205 30.45 17.10 3.37
CA THR A 205 29.87 17.25 2.02
C THR A 205 28.40 16.84 2.00
N TYR A 206 28.05 15.66 2.53
CA TYR A 206 26.66 15.20 2.60
C TYR A 206 25.78 16.10 3.46
N ASN A 207 26.26 16.59 4.61
CA ASN A 207 25.53 17.53 5.45
C ASN A 207 25.24 18.86 4.74
N THR A 208 26.21 19.37 3.96
CA THR A 208 26.05 20.59 3.16
C THR A 208 25.07 20.36 2.00
N TRP A 209 25.19 19.23 1.32
CA TRP A 209 24.32 18.82 0.22
C TRP A 209 22.87 18.66 0.67
N ILE A 210 22.59 17.90 1.75
CA ILE A 210 21.20 17.63 2.15
C ILE A 210 20.49 18.88 2.65
N ASN A 211 21.15 19.72 3.45
CA ASN A 211 20.61 21.02 3.87
C ASN A 211 20.24 21.89 2.66
N SER A 212 21.07 21.87 1.61
CA SER A 212 20.82 22.59 0.35
C SER A 212 19.68 21.97 -0.46
N LEU A 213 19.59 20.64 -0.52
CA LEU A 213 18.55 19.89 -1.22
C LEU A 213 17.16 20.18 -0.62
N ILE A 214 17.04 20.06 0.72
CA ILE A 214 15.83 20.38 1.47
C ILE A 214 15.42 21.84 1.22
N SER A 215 16.36 22.78 1.35
CA SER A 215 16.09 24.22 1.20
C SER A 215 15.69 24.60 -0.23
N ASN A 216 16.33 24.03 -1.24
CA ASN A 216 16.11 24.38 -2.65
C ASN A 216 14.76 23.87 -3.18
N TYR A 217 14.29 22.73 -2.69
CA TYR A 217 13.07 22.06 -3.20
C TYR A 217 11.92 22.03 -2.18
N SER A 218 12.10 22.61 -0.98
CA SER A 218 11.13 22.63 0.11
C SER A 218 10.59 21.23 0.45
N ILE A 219 11.50 20.28 0.65
CA ILE A 219 11.18 18.88 0.93
C ILE A 219 10.74 18.73 2.39
N ASP A 220 9.65 18.00 2.64
CA ASP A 220 9.06 17.85 3.98
C ASP A 220 9.63 16.65 4.77
N GLY A 221 10.25 15.69 4.09
CA GLY A 221 10.80 14.48 4.70
C GLY A 221 11.60 13.61 3.72
N LEU A 222 12.28 12.60 4.25
CA LEU A 222 13.19 11.74 3.49
C LEU A 222 12.88 10.25 3.72
N ARG A 223 12.89 9.45 2.65
CA ARG A 223 13.25 8.01 2.75
C ARG A 223 14.72 7.90 2.38
N ILE A 224 15.45 7.12 3.16
CA ILE A 224 16.90 6.98 3.01
C ILE A 224 17.17 5.52 2.64
N ASP A 225 17.61 5.34 1.39
CA ASP A 225 17.96 4.05 0.80
C ASP A 225 19.09 3.35 1.56
N THR A 226 19.11 2.02 1.53
CA THR A 226 20.24 1.18 1.97
C THR A 226 20.79 1.50 3.38
N ALA A 227 19.99 2.11 4.27
CA ALA A 227 20.47 2.79 5.48
C ALA A 227 21.18 1.89 6.53
N LYS A 228 21.09 0.57 6.39
CA LYS A 228 21.83 -0.41 7.20
C LYS A 228 23.29 -0.64 6.78
N HIS A 229 23.68 -0.12 5.60
CA HIS A 229 25.00 -0.22 4.99
C HIS A 229 25.89 1.00 5.27
N VAL A 230 25.39 2.00 5.99
CA VAL A 230 26.18 3.13 6.49
C VAL A 230 26.23 3.05 8.02
N GLN A 231 27.41 3.25 8.58
CA GLN A 231 27.68 3.07 10.00
C GLN A 231 26.83 4.02 10.87
N LYS A 232 26.27 3.47 11.96
CA LYS A 232 25.25 4.16 12.79
C LYS A 232 25.63 5.55 13.28
N THR A 233 26.92 5.85 13.45
CA THR A 233 27.43 7.15 13.91
C THR A 233 27.33 8.28 12.87
N PHE A 234 27.15 7.98 11.58
CA PHE A 234 26.90 8.98 10.53
C PHE A 234 25.55 9.70 10.72
N TRP A 235 24.50 8.92 10.98
CA TRP A 235 23.11 9.35 10.87
C TRP A 235 22.69 10.53 11.75
N PRO A 236 23.08 10.65 13.04
CA PRO A 236 22.63 11.77 13.89
C PRO A 236 23.10 13.14 13.41
N ALA A 237 24.25 13.21 12.74
CA ALA A 237 24.73 14.45 12.12
C ALA A 237 23.95 14.76 10.83
N PHE A 238 23.74 13.75 10.00
CA PHE A 238 23.05 13.86 8.71
C PHE A 238 21.57 14.22 8.85
N VAL A 239 20.82 13.51 9.70
CA VAL A 239 19.39 13.78 9.96
C VAL A 239 19.21 15.18 10.55
N LYS A 240 20.12 15.61 11.44
CA LYS A 240 20.13 16.98 11.98
C LYS A 240 20.45 18.03 10.91
N ALA A 241 21.29 17.73 9.93
CA ALA A 241 21.59 18.62 8.80
C ALA A 241 20.45 18.69 7.76
N ALA A 242 19.68 17.60 7.61
CA ALA A 242 18.45 17.60 6.81
C ALA A 242 17.36 18.47 7.48
N GLY A 243 17.23 18.42 8.81
CA GLY A 243 16.29 19.26 9.56
C GLY A 243 14.80 18.91 9.35
N VAL A 244 14.53 17.74 8.77
CA VAL A 244 13.19 17.22 8.43
C VAL A 244 13.07 15.76 8.86
N PHE A 245 11.85 15.22 8.90
CA PHE A 245 11.59 13.82 9.22
C PHE A 245 12.37 12.86 8.30
N ALA A 246 13.18 11.98 8.90
CA ALA A 246 13.96 10.99 8.18
C ALA A 246 13.52 9.55 8.53
N SER A 247 13.28 8.74 7.48
CA SER A 247 12.99 7.31 7.61
C SER A 247 14.05 6.45 6.92
N GLY A 248 14.82 5.69 7.71
CA GLY A 248 15.84 4.78 7.19
C GLY A 248 15.26 3.47 6.64
N GLU A 249 15.79 2.99 5.52
CA GLU A 249 15.57 1.63 5.07
C GLU A 249 16.47 0.64 5.79
N ILE A 250 15.87 -0.19 6.65
CA ILE A 250 16.55 -1.32 7.27
C ILE A 250 15.89 -2.61 6.78
N LEU A 251 16.33 -3.10 5.62
CA LEU A 251 15.89 -4.37 5.04
C LEU A 251 16.36 -5.55 5.93
N SER A 252 15.55 -5.90 6.94
CA SER A 252 15.71 -7.04 7.83
C SER A 252 14.35 -7.54 8.35
N ARG A 253 14.26 -8.84 8.63
CA ARG A 253 13.11 -9.44 9.34
C ARG A 253 13.27 -9.35 10.86
N ASP A 254 14.48 -9.17 11.36
CA ASP A 254 14.74 -8.99 12.79
C ASP A 254 14.27 -7.61 13.25
N PHE A 255 13.41 -7.60 14.26
CA PHE A 255 12.87 -6.38 14.84
C PHE A 255 13.87 -5.68 15.79
N GLU A 256 14.77 -6.42 16.45
CA GLU A 256 15.76 -5.82 17.36
C GLU A 256 16.78 -5.02 16.54
N TYR A 257 17.36 -5.65 15.52
CA TYR A 257 18.22 -4.98 14.55
C TYR A 257 17.51 -3.80 13.86
N ALA A 258 16.29 -3.99 13.37
CA ALA A 258 15.58 -2.93 12.62
C ALA A 258 15.15 -1.74 13.50
N CYS A 259 14.59 -1.98 14.68
CA CYS A 259 14.10 -0.89 15.53
C CYS A 259 15.19 -0.19 16.35
N ASP A 260 16.39 -0.76 16.53
CA ASP A 260 17.53 0.01 17.07
C ASP A 260 17.90 1.21 16.17
N TYR A 261 17.70 1.13 14.86
CA TYR A 261 17.91 2.28 13.98
C TYR A 261 16.93 3.45 14.24
N GLN A 262 15.81 3.24 14.96
CA GLN A 262 15.04 4.36 15.49
C GLN A 262 15.82 5.21 16.51
N ASN A 263 16.94 4.74 17.07
CA ASN A 263 17.79 5.59 17.91
C ASN A 263 18.57 6.66 17.11
N TYR A 264 18.61 6.51 15.78
CA TYR A 264 19.42 7.33 14.87
C TYR A 264 18.57 8.08 13.82
N PHE A 265 17.33 7.62 13.57
CA PHE A 265 16.34 8.25 12.70
C PHE A 265 15.06 8.64 13.48
N ASP A 266 14.12 9.32 12.81
CA ASP A 266 12.76 9.48 13.34
C ASP A 266 11.94 8.20 13.16
N SER A 267 12.12 7.54 12.01
CA SER A 267 11.40 6.36 11.54
C SER A 267 12.34 5.35 10.89
N VAL A 268 11.85 4.11 10.72
CA VAL A 268 12.40 3.13 9.78
C VAL A 268 11.27 2.47 9.00
N ILE A 269 11.58 1.89 7.84
CA ILE A 269 10.61 1.09 7.07
C ILE A 269 10.25 -0.18 7.86
N ASN A 270 8.96 -0.49 7.97
CA ASN A 270 8.44 -1.55 8.83
C ASN A 270 8.57 -2.96 8.23
N TYR A 271 9.78 -3.32 7.77
CA TYR A 271 10.07 -4.68 7.29
C TYR A 271 9.74 -5.78 8.32
N PRO A 272 9.98 -5.62 9.64
CA PRO A 272 9.60 -6.64 10.63
C PRO A 272 8.12 -7.05 10.59
N ILE A 273 7.18 -6.11 10.40
CA ILE A 273 5.75 -6.46 10.27
C ILE A 273 5.38 -6.97 8.88
N TRP A 274 6.12 -6.58 7.84
CA TRP A 274 5.81 -6.92 6.45
C TRP A 274 5.83 -8.45 6.20
N TYR A 275 6.87 -9.16 6.66
CA TYR A 275 6.96 -10.61 6.49
C TYR A 275 5.75 -11.38 7.05
N PRO A 276 5.36 -11.23 8.34
CA PRO A 276 4.17 -11.90 8.87
C PRO A 276 2.86 -11.34 8.32
N LEU A 277 2.79 -10.07 7.92
CA LEU A 277 1.62 -9.48 7.27
C LEU A 277 1.31 -10.16 5.93
N ILE A 278 2.32 -10.34 5.08
CA ILE A 278 2.16 -11.05 3.81
C ILE A 278 1.93 -12.54 4.05
N ASN A 279 2.64 -13.20 4.99
CA ASN A 279 2.39 -14.60 5.31
C ASN A 279 0.94 -14.85 5.76
N ALA A 280 0.43 -14.04 6.70
CA ALA A 280 -0.90 -14.16 7.29
C ALA A 280 -2.05 -14.16 6.27
N PHE A 281 -1.88 -13.51 5.11
CA PHE A 281 -2.91 -13.43 4.05
C PHE A 281 -2.51 -14.14 2.75
N SER A 282 -1.32 -14.75 2.66
CA SER A 282 -0.89 -15.55 1.53
C SER A 282 -1.72 -16.85 1.39
N SER A 283 -1.88 -17.35 0.16
CA SER A 283 -2.77 -18.51 -0.11
C SER A 283 -2.06 -19.86 0.06
N SER A 284 -1.92 -20.34 1.29
CA SER A 284 -1.42 -21.70 1.58
C SER A 284 -1.80 -22.18 2.99
N ASN A 285 -1.53 -23.47 3.26
CA ASN A 285 -1.66 -24.09 4.59
C ASN A 285 -0.64 -23.56 5.64
N THR A 286 0.12 -22.50 5.32
CA THR A 286 1.07 -21.85 6.24
C THR A 286 0.64 -20.45 6.67
N SER A 287 -0.49 -19.94 6.17
CA SER A 287 -0.99 -18.61 6.53
C SER A 287 -1.30 -18.54 8.03
N ASN A 288 -0.60 -17.66 8.75
CA ASN A 288 -0.65 -17.60 10.21
C ASN A 288 -0.94 -16.17 10.70
N ILE A 289 -2.21 -15.88 10.96
CA ILE A 289 -2.63 -14.57 11.49
C ILE A 289 -2.18 -14.32 12.94
N SER A 290 -1.81 -15.38 13.67
CA SER A 290 -1.19 -15.26 15.00
C SER A 290 0.28 -14.81 14.93
N GLU A 291 1.02 -15.10 13.85
CA GLU A 291 2.37 -14.56 13.64
C GLU A 291 2.33 -13.02 13.51
N LEU A 292 1.34 -12.52 12.76
CA LEU A 292 1.08 -11.08 12.61
C LEU A 292 0.67 -10.44 13.94
N ALA A 293 -0.22 -11.09 14.71
CA ALA A 293 -0.62 -10.61 16.03
C ALA A 293 0.55 -10.58 17.04
N GLN A 294 1.41 -11.59 17.02
CA GLN A 294 2.60 -11.68 17.88
C GLN A 294 3.63 -10.62 17.51
N MET A 295 4.03 -10.52 16.23
CA MET A 295 4.98 -9.50 15.78
C MET A 295 4.44 -8.08 16.05
N HIS A 296 3.14 -7.84 15.86
CA HIS A 296 2.54 -6.56 16.25
C HIS A 296 2.80 -6.23 17.73
N GLN A 297 2.53 -7.17 18.64
CA GLN A 297 2.79 -6.99 20.07
C GLN A 297 4.27 -6.80 20.39
N THR A 298 5.17 -7.51 19.70
CA THR A 298 6.62 -7.32 19.79
C THR A 298 7.05 -5.89 19.41
N LEU A 299 6.53 -5.34 18.31
CA LEU A 299 6.84 -3.96 17.92
C LEU A 299 6.28 -2.91 18.90
N GLN A 300 5.21 -3.23 19.63
CA GLN A 300 4.67 -2.35 20.68
C GLN A 300 5.61 -2.16 21.88
N THR A 301 6.55 -3.07 22.11
CA THR A 301 7.50 -3.01 23.24
C THR A 301 8.96 -2.88 22.81
N GLY A 302 9.35 -3.43 21.66
CA GLY A 302 10.72 -3.39 21.15
C GLY A 302 11.11 -2.12 20.40
N CYS A 303 10.15 -1.38 19.83
CA CYS A 303 10.42 -0.17 19.04
C CYS A 303 10.20 1.10 19.87
N ARG A 304 11.11 2.08 19.75
CA ARG A 304 11.05 3.38 20.44
C ARG A 304 9.69 4.04 20.24
N ASP A 305 9.26 4.12 18.98
CA ASP A 305 7.90 4.52 18.64
C ASP A 305 7.36 3.78 17.39
N PRO A 306 6.52 2.74 17.56
CA PRO A 306 5.91 2.03 16.44
C PRO A 306 4.94 2.91 15.64
N THR A 307 4.45 4.01 16.20
CA THR A 307 3.48 4.89 15.52
C THR A 307 4.09 5.73 14.39
N LEU A 308 5.43 5.81 14.31
CA LEU A 308 6.17 6.52 13.26
C LEU A 308 6.66 5.63 12.10
N LEU A 309 6.72 4.31 12.29
CA LEU A 309 7.24 3.35 11.29
C LEU A 309 6.49 3.44 9.95
N LEU A 310 7.16 3.25 8.81
CA LEU A 310 6.48 3.22 7.51
C LEU A 310 5.91 1.82 7.24
N THR A 311 4.59 1.65 7.41
CA THR A 311 3.89 0.36 7.28
C THR A 311 3.32 0.21 5.86
N PHE A 312 3.67 -0.89 5.17
CA PHE A 312 3.43 -1.07 3.72
C PHE A 312 2.98 -2.51 3.37
N LEU A 313 2.55 -2.71 2.11
CA LEU A 313 2.14 -4.02 1.55
C LEU A 313 3.11 -4.54 0.49
N GLY A 314 3.41 -3.71 -0.50
CA GLY A 314 4.46 -3.93 -1.48
C GLY A 314 5.29 -2.66 -1.64
N ASN A 315 6.49 -2.82 -2.14
CA ASN A 315 7.35 -1.76 -2.66
C ASN A 315 8.07 -2.26 -3.92
N HIS A 316 8.96 -1.44 -4.46
CA HIS A 316 9.64 -1.68 -5.72
C HIS A 316 10.76 -2.74 -5.69
N ASP A 317 11.06 -3.36 -4.54
CA ASP A 317 12.04 -4.47 -4.43
C ASP A 317 11.40 -5.80 -4.00
N THR A 318 10.18 -5.75 -3.48
CA THR A 318 9.35 -6.92 -3.16
C THR A 318 8.45 -7.33 -4.33
N THR A 319 8.15 -8.63 -4.46
CA THR A 319 7.06 -9.10 -5.34
C THR A 319 5.74 -8.42 -4.97
N ARG A 320 4.94 -8.02 -5.96
CA ARG A 320 3.62 -7.39 -5.77
C ARG A 320 2.73 -8.19 -4.81
N PHE A 321 2.14 -7.51 -3.82
CA PHE A 321 1.29 -8.17 -2.83
C PHE A 321 0.06 -8.87 -3.45
N ALA A 322 -0.42 -8.41 -4.61
CA ALA A 322 -1.52 -9.06 -5.32
C ALA A 322 -1.11 -10.35 -6.07
N ALA A 323 0.18 -10.53 -6.36
CA ALA A 323 0.72 -11.78 -6.90
C ALA A 323 0.94 -12.83 -5.80
N THR A 324 1.27 -12.42 -4.57
CA THR A 324 1.39 -13.31 -3.40
C THR A 324 0.05 -13.58 -2.69
N ILE A 325 -0.91 -12.66 -2.79
CA ILE A 325 -2.24 -12.73 -2.17
C ILE A 325 -3.31 -12.70 -3.28
N PRO A 326 -3.66 -13.85 -3.89
CA PRO A 326 -4.50 -13.88 -5.09
C PRO A 326 -5.95 -13.46 -4.84
N SER A 327 -6.52 -13.80 -3.68
CA SER A 327 -7.92 -13.47 -3.37
C SER A 327 -8.08 -11.99 -3.00
N LEU A 328 -8.97 -11.28 -3.69
CA LEU A 328 -9.31 -9.88 -3.38
C LEU A 328 -9.78 -9.69 -1.93
N ALA A 329 -10.49 -10.66 -1.35
CA ALA A 329 -10.88 -10.62 0.05
C ALA A 329 -9.66 -10.58 0.99
N LEU A 330 -8.65 -11.43 0.74
CA LEU A 330 -7.41 -11.46 1.51
C LEU A 330 -6.60 -10.17 1.34
N ARG A 331 -6.50 -9.64 0.11
CA ARG A 331 -5.87 -8.34 -0.17
C ARG A 331 -6.51 -7.20 0.63
N LYS A 332 -7.84 -7.17 0.72
CA LYS A 332 -8.58 -6.20 1.55
C LYS A 332 -8.25 -6.33 3.04
N ASN A 333 -8.07 -7.54 3.57
CA ASN A 333 -7.68 -7.75 4.97
C ASN A 333 -6.26 -7.23 5.25
N ALA A 334 -5.29 -7.57 4.38
CA ALA A 334 -3.92 -7.04 4.47
C ALA A 334 -3.91 -5.50 4.40
N LEU A 335 -4.67 -4.92 3.48
CA LEU A 335 -4.86 -3.47 3.35
C LEU A 335 -5.50 -2.84 4.60
N ALA A 336 -6.52 -3.46 5.18
CA ALA A 336 -7.15 -2.97 6.40
C ALA A 336 -6.19 -3.00 7.61
N TYR A 337 -5.19 -3.90 7.62
CA TYR A 337 -4.08 -3.81 8.56
C TYR A 337 -3.18 -2.61 8.25
N ALA A 338 -2.58 -2.57 7.05
CA ALA A 338 -1.57 -1.58 6.68
C ALA A 338 -2.06 -0.11 6.78
N MET A 339 -3.36 0.12 6.53
CA MET A 339 -3.96 1.46 6.59
C MET A 339 -4.39 1.92 7.99
N LEU A 340 -4.57 1.02 8.97
CA LEU A 340 -5.24 1.34 10.25
C LEU A 340 -4.50 0.86 11.51
N ALA A 341 -3.51 -0.03 11.38
CA ALA A 341 -2.63 -0.41 12.48
C ALA A 341 -1.63 0.73 12.78
N ASP A 342 -0.52 0.42 13.47
CA ASP A 342 0.50 1.40 13.80
C ASP A 342 1.46 1.70 12.66
N GLY A 343 2.06 2.88 12.76
CA GLY A 343 2.88 3.50 11.74
C GLY A 343 2.14 4.55 10.93
N ILE A 344 2.85 5.01 9.90
CA ILE A 344 2.39 5.86 8.81
C ILE A 344 2.09 4.91 7.62
N PRO A 345 0.83 4.80 7.16
CA PRO A 345 0.50 3.94 6.04
C PRO A 345 1.17 4.40 4.75
N THR A 346 1.89 3.50 4.09
CA THR A 346 2.60 3.72 2.83
C THR A 346 2.13 2.72 1.78
N LEU A 347 1.60 3.23 0.66
CA LEU A 347 1.13 2.41 -0.47
C LEU A 347 2.01 2.65 -1.69
N TYR A 348 2.41 1.58 -2.38
CA TYR A 348 3.18 1.68 -3.62
C TYR A 348 2.26 1.67 -4.86
N GLN A 349 2.55 2.57 -5.81
CA GLN A 349 1.72 2.79 -7.00
C GLN A 349 1.29 1.51 -7.72
N GLY A 350 -0.02 1.35 -7.96
CA GLY A 350 -0.61 0.21 -8.64
C GLY A 350 -1.12 -0.89 -7.70
N ASP A 351 -0.75 -0.88 -6.41
CA ASP A 351 -1.34 -1.79 -5.42
C ASP A 351 -2.86 -1.54 -5.26
N GLU A 352 -3.33 -0.30 -5.44
CA GLU A 352 -4.75 0.09 -5.50
C GLU A 352 -5.47 -0.38 -6.77
N GLN A 353 -4.70 -0.63 -7.84
CA GLN A 353 -5.16 -1.23 -9.09
C GLN A 353 -5.04 -2.76 -9.07
N GLY A 354 -4.43 -3.33 -8.01
CA GLY A 354 -4.17 -4.76 -7.89
C GLY A 354 -3.10 -5.28 -8.86
N PHE A 355 -2.15 -4.42 -9.25
CA PHE A 355 -0.98 -4.79 -10.05
C PHE A 355 -0.24 -5.99 -9.46
N ALA A 356 0.18 -6.90 -10.34
CA ALA A 356 0.52 -8.28 -9.98
C ALA A 356 1.68 -8.83 -10.84
N GLY A 357 2.71 -8.02 -11.08
CA GLY A 357 4.01 -8.45 -11.58
C GLY A 357 4.44 -9.78 -10.94
N PRO A 358 4.74 -10.83 -11.74
CA PRO A 358 4.86 -12.20 -11.24
C PRO A 358 6.14 -12.46 -10.46
N THR A 359 7.14 -11.57 -10.56
CA THR A 359 8.39 -11.62 -9.80
C THR A 359 8.59 -10.30 -9.02
N ASN A 360 9.77 -10.10 -8.45
CA ASN A 360 10.20 -8.81 -7.91
C ASN A 360 10.79 -7.94 -9.04
N ASP A 361 12.02 -7.44 -8.91
CA ASP A 361 12.65 -6.60 -9.93
C ASP A 361 12.88 -7.37 -11.26
N PRO A 362 12.35 -6.90 -12.41
CA PRO A 362 11.76 -5.58 -12.66
C PRO A 362 10.23 -5.58 -12.77
N ASP A 363 9.59 -6.74 -12.66
CA ASP A 363 8.16 -6.96 -12.95
C ASP A 363 7.23 -6.20 -12.01
N ASN A 364 7.69 -5.92 -10.79
CA ASN A 364 6.99 -5.10 -9.80
C ASN A 364 7.05 -3.59 -10.08
N ARG A 365 7.74 -3.12 -11.13
CA ARG A 365 7.88 -1.70 -11.49
C ARG A 365 6.97 -1.30 -12.67
N GLU A 366 5.75 -1.83 -12.72
CA GLU A 366 4.78 -1.56 -13.78
C GLU A 366 4.36 -0.07 -13.85
N ALA A 367 4.08 0.43 -15.06
CA ALA A 367 3.68 1.82 -15.26
C ALA A 367 2.18 2.06 -14.95
N LEU A 368 1.90 2.90 -13.96
CA LEU A 368 0.54 3.12 -13.45
C LEU A 368 -0.43 3.67 -14.49
N TRP A 369 0.03 4.54 -15.40
CA TRP A 369 -0.82 5.12 -16.44
C TRP A 369 -1.52 4.06 -17.32
N THR A 370 -0.96 2.85 -17.43
CA THR A 370 -1.57 1.72 -18.16
C THR A 370 -2.85 1.18 -17.51
N SER A 371 -3.11 1.51 -16.25
CA SER A 371 -4.40 1.27 -15.57
C SER A 371 -5.51 2.23 -16.00
N GLY A 372 -5.17 3.31 -16.72
CA GLY A 372 -6.09 4.41 -17.00
C GLY A 372 -6.51 5.22 -15.78
N PHE A 373 -5.84 5.03 -14.62
CA PHE A 373 -6.17 5.65 -13.33
C PHE A 373 -7.59 5.30 -12.85
N ASP A 374 -8.00 4.04 -12.98
CA ASP A 374 -9.36 3.58 -12.67
C ASP A 374 -9.76 3.77 -11.19
N LYS A 375 -10.61 4.77 -10.93
CA LYS A 375 -11.18 5.06 -9.61
C LYS A 375 -12.30 4.07 -9.20
N SER A 376 -12.70 3.16 -10.09
CA SER A 376 -13.67 2.10 -9.80
C SER A 376 -13.05 0.83 -9.19
N ALA A 377 -11.72 0.70 -9.25
CA ALA A 377 -10.98 -0.45 -8.75
C ALA A 377 -11.33 -0.79 -7.28
N PRO A 378 -11.62 -2.07 -6.92
CA PRO A 378 -12.12 -2.41 -5.58
C PRO A 378 -11.19 -2.14 -4.42
N LEU A 379 -9.88 -1.96 -4.67
CA LEU A 379 -8.89 -1.57 -3.66
C LEU A 379 -8.78 -0.03 -3.58
N TYR A 380 -8.75 0.69 -4.71
CA TYR A 380 -8.88 2.16 -4.76
C TYR A 380 -10.05 2.67 -3.90
N GLN A 381 -11.26 2.14 -4.12
CA GLN A 381 -12.45 2.52 -3.35
C GLN A 381 -12.35 2.20 -1.85
N MET A 382 -11.60 1.15 -1.48
CA MET A 382 -11.38 0.80 -0.09
C MET A 382 -10.34 1.73 0.57
N ILE A 383 -9.23 2.02 -0.10
CA ILE A 383 -8.20 2.97 0.37
C ILE A 383 -8.83 4.34 0.66
N GLN A 384 -9.61 4.87 -0.28
CA GLN A 384 -10.34 6.13 -0.11
C GLN A 384 -11.20 6.13 1.16
N LYS A 385 -11.95 5.04 1.42
CA LYS A 385 -12.76 4.88 2.64
C LYS A 385 -11.90 4.84 3.91
N LEU A 386 -10.78 4.11 3.90
CA LEU A 386 -9.94 3.93 5.08
C LEU A 386 -9.14 5.21 5.41
N ASN A 387 -8.55 5.87 4.41
CA ASN A 387 -7.90 7.17 4.59
C ASN A 387 -8.89 8.23 5.10
N LYS A 388 -10.09 8.31 4.49
CA LYS A 388 -11.13 9.24 4.94
C LYS A 388 -11.57 8.98 6.39
N LEU A 389 -11.68 7.72 6.80
CA LEU A 389 -11.97 7.34 8.19
C LEU A 389 -10.84 7.73 9.15
N ARG A 390 -9.59 7.36 8.83
CA ARG A 390 -8.39 7.65 9.64
C ARG A 390 -8.22 9.15 9.86
N SER A 391 -8.32 9.93 8.78
CA SER A 391 -8.28 11.39 8.84
C SER A 391 -9.45 11.98 9.64
N TRP A 392 -10.68 11.48 9.45
CA TRP A 392 -11.83 11.93 10.25
C TRP A 392 -11.66 11.66 11.75
N ALA A 393 -11.24 10.44 12.11
CA ALA A 393 -11.00 10.05 13.50
C ALA A 393 -9.94 10.97 14.14
N GLY A 394 -8.78 11.12 13.50
CA GLY A 394 -7.69 11.94 14.03
C GLY A 394 -7.88 13.47 13.94
N GLN A 395 -8.86 13.95 13.17
CA GLN A 395 -9.29 15.35 13.19
C GLN A 395 -10.25 15.66 14.35
N ASN A 396 -11.10 14.69 14.73
CA ASN A 396 -12.04 14.83 15.84
C ASN A 396 -11.44 14.42 17.20
N ASP A 397 -10.39 13.59 17.19
CA ASP A 397 -9.70 13.06 18.36
C ASP A 397 -8.19 12.99 18.09
N THR A 398 -7.43 13.99 18.53
CA THR A 398 -5.98 14.05 18.30
C THR A 398 -5.21 12.92 18.97
N ASP A 399 -5.77 12.27 19.99
CA ASP A 399 -5.14 11.12 20.65
C ASP A 399 -5.04 9.93 19.68
N HIS A 400 -5.88 9.86 18.64
CA HIS A 400 -5.81 8.82 17.60
C HIS A 400 -4.41 8.68 16.98
N TRP A 401 -3.74 9.80 16.71
CA TRP A 401 -2.41 9.80 16.10
C TRP A 401 -1.36 9.14 17.00
N ILE A 402 -1.33 9.54 18.28
CA ILE A 402 -0.35 9.07 19.27
C ILE A 402 -0.74 7.75 19.96
N SER A 403 -2.01 7.34 19.85
CA SER A 403 -2.48 6.07 20.37
C SER A 403 -1.81 4.91 19.64
N ARG A 404 -1.20 4.02 20.42
CA ARG A 404 -0.67 2.73 19.98
C ARG A 404 -1.82 1.75 19.74
N THR A 405 -1.71 0.98 18.67
CA THR A 405 -2.68 -0.05 18.32
C THR A 405 -2.64 -1.19 19.34
N THR A 406 -3.82 -1.65 19.75
CA THR A 406 -3.97 -2.81 20.65
C THR A 406 -4.63 -3.97 19.90
N VAL A 407 -3.91 -5.05 19.65
CA VAL A 407 -4.51 -6.35 19.31
C VAL A 407 -5.13 -6.93 20.59
N PHE A 408 -6.45 -7.12 20.61
CA PHE A 408 -7.20 -7.43 21.85
C PHE A 408 -7.98 -8.77 21.80
N TRP A 409 -8.11 -9.38 20.62
CA TRP A 409 -8.73 -10.70 20.43
C TRP A 409 -8.12 -11.38 19.19
N THR A 410 -7.93 -12.70 19.27
CA THR A 410 -7.33 -13.56 18.24
C THR A 410 -7.91 -14.97 18.34
N GLU A 411 -8.22 -15.56 17.19
CA GLU A 411 -8.59 -16.97 17.01
C GLU A 411 -7.87 -17.51 15.77
N ASP A 412 -7.86 -18.83 15.53
CA ASP A 412 -7.05 -19.52 14.49
C ASP A 412 -6.95 -18.75 13.15
N ASN A 413 -8.10 -18.28 12.65
CA ASN A 413 -8.24 -17.59 11.36
C ASN A 413 -8.74 -16.13 11.49
N TYR A 414 -8.58 -15.51 12.67
CA TYR A 414 -9.06 -14.15 12.95
C TYR A 414 -8.16 -13.34 13.90
N MET A 415 -8.11 -12.03 13.69
CA MET A 415 -7.58 -11.09 14.68
C MET A 415 -8.46 -9.83 14.75
N ALA A 416 -8.55 -9.21 15.92
CA ALA A 416 -9.13 -7.89 16.09
C ALA A 416 -8.19 -6.94 16.82
N PHE A 417 -8.07 -5.73 16.29
CA PHE A 417 -7.25 -4.66 16.85
C PHE A 417 -8.01 -3.34 16.90
N ARG A 418 -7.53 -2.40 17.72
CA ARG A 418 -8.11 -1.06 17.84
C ARG A 418 -7.06 0.04 17.97
N ARG A 419 -7.36 1.22 17.43
CA ARG A 419 -6.55 2.46 17.52
C ARG A 419 -7.47 3.67 17.69
N GLY A 420 -7.08 4.66 18.50
CA GLY A 420 -7.93 5.77 18.96
C GLY A 420 -8.19 5.74 20.47
N SER A 421 -8.66 6.87 21.04
CA SER A 421 -9.12 6.90 22.44
C SER A 421 -10.37 6.05 22.62
N SER A 422 -10.74 5.72 23.87
CA SER A 422 -11.97 4.96 24.18
C SER A 422 -13.27 5.64 23.71
N LYS A 423 -13.23 6.92 23.34
CA LYS A 423 -14.35 7.66 22.74
C LYS A 423 -14.51 7.35 21.24
N SER A 424 -13.37 7.26 20.53
CA SER A 424 -13.28 7.38 19.06
C SER A 424 -12.41 6.29 18.43
N GLN A 425 -12.23 5.17 19.12
CA GLN A 425 -11.49 4.01 18.62
C GLN A 425 -12.10 3.45 17.32
N ILE A 426 -11.26 3.26 16.31
CA ILE A 426 -11.54 2.38 15.17
C ILE A 426 -11.25 0.96 15.65
N VAL A 427 -12.19 0.02 15.42
CA VAL A 427 -11.99 -1.41 15.66
C VAL A 427 -11.94 -2.14 14.32
N SER A 428 -10.83 -2.80 14.02
CA SER A 428 -10.65 -3.61 12.82
C SER A 428 -10.68 -5.09 13.18
N ILE A 429 -11.45 -5.90 12.43
CA ILE A 429 -11.49 -7.36 12.53
C ILE A 429 -11.08 -7.94 11.17
N LEU A 430 -10.02 -8.74 11.16
CA LEU A 430 -9.43 -9.34 9.95
C LEU A 430 -9.59 -10.85 9.95
N THR A 431 -9.53 -11.46 8.76
CA THR A 431 -9.54 -12.91 8.57
C THR A 431 -8.71 -13.36 7.37
N ASN A 432 -8.07 -14.52 7.48
CA ASN A 432 -7.36 -15.21 6.40
C ASN A 432 -8.22 -16.32 5.71
N ASN A 433 -9.50 -16.46 6.06
CA ASN A 433 -10.39 -17.47 5.45
C ASN A 433 -10.68 -17.24 3.94
N GLY A 434 -10.54 -16.00 3.45
CA GLY A 434 -10.68 -15.64 2.04
C GLY A 434 -12.11 -15.70 1.48
N GLY A 435 -12.26 -15.35 0.20
CA GLY A 435 -13.57 -15.06 -0.42
C GLY A 435 -14.53 -16.24 -0.61
N ASN A 436 -14.06 -17.48 -0.42
CA ASN A 436 -14.86 -18.70 -0.57
C ASN A 436 -15.27 -19.32 0.79
N SER A 437 -15.10 -18.59 1.89
CA SER A 437 -15.46 -19.06 3.22
C SER A 437 -16.98 -19.20 3.39
N THR A 438 -17.40 -19.90 4.46
CA THR A 438 -18.71 -19.66 5.04
C THR A 438 -18.83 -18.20 5.51
N THR A 439 -20.03 -17.75 5.88
CA THR A 439 -20.29 -16.40 6.43
C THR A 439 -20.57 -16.45 7.94
N PRO A 440 -19.59 -16.87 8.79
CA PRO A 440 -19.83 -17.06 10.21
C PRO A 440 -20.12 -15.75 10.94
N GLU A 441 -20.92 -15.85 12.01
CA GLU A 441 -20.93 -14.84 13.07
C GLU A 441 -19.71 -15.07 13.98
N VAL A 442 -18.77 -14.13 13.98
CA VAL A 442 -17.69 -14.09 14.99
C VAL A 442 -18.14 -13.31 16.21
N LYS A 443 -17.66 -13.72 17.39
CA LYS A 443 -18.02 -13.14 18.70
C LYS A 443 -16.81 -12.46 19.30
N VAL A 444 -16.63 -11.19 18.97
CA VAL A 444 -15.49 -10.39 19.39
C VAL A 444 -15.76 -9.82 20.79
N GLU A 445 -15.14 -10.43 21.79
CA GLU A 445 -15.14 -9.90 23.16
C GLU A 445 -14.24 -8.65 23.29
N ARG A 446 -14.42 -7.88 24.38
CA ARG A 446 -13.49 -6.81 24.83
C ARG A 446 -13.21 -5.67 23.82
N SER A 447 -14.05 -5.53 22.78
CA SER A 447 -13.97 -4.48 21.74
C SER A 447 -13.69 -3.07 22.31
N GLY A 448 -14.30 -2.75 23.46
CA GLY A 448 -14.14 -1.48 24.17
C GLY A 448 -15.32 -0.53 23.96
N PHE A 449 -16.34 -0.92 23.19
CA PHE A 449 -17.59 -0.18 23.05
C PHE A 449 -18.61 -0.59 24.13
N ALA A 450 -19.50 0.34 24.50
CA ALA A 450 -20.55 0.07 25.48
C ALA A 450 -21.67 -0.84 24.90
N PRO A 451 -22.38 -1.62 25.73
CA PRO A 451 -23.55 -2.38 25.32
C PRO A 451 -24.59 -1.51 24.58
N GLY A 452 -25.14 -2.01 23.47
CA GLY A 452 -26.10 -1.27 22.65
C GLY A 452 -25.52 -0.16 21.77
N THR A 453 -24.19 0.08 21.76
CA THR A 453 -23.56 1.04 20.82
C THR A 453 -23.82 0.62 19.37
N ILE A 454 -24.24 1.55 18.51
CA ILE A 454 -24.37 1.33 17.07
C ILE A 454 -23.08 1.75 16.35
N LEU A 455 -22.51 0.81 15.61
CA LEU A 455 -21.28 0.94 14.84
C LEU A 455 -21.58 0.87 13.34
N MET A 456 -20.80 1.56 12.51
CA MET A 456 -20.82 1.40 11.06
C MET A 456 -19.65 0.49 10.64
N ASP A 457 -19.95 -0.57 9.91
CA ASP A 457 -18.97 -1.28 9.07
C ASP A 457 -18.65 -0.38 7.86
N ILE A 458 -17.51 0.30 7.93
CA ILE A 458 -17.05 1.28 6.93
C ILE A 458 -16.73 0.62 5.59
N VAL A 459 -16.36 -0.67 5.58
CA VAL A 459 -16.11 -1.42 4.35
C VAL A 459 -17.42 -1.67 3.62
N ALA A 460 -18.42 -2.24 4.31
CA ALA A 460 -19.72 -2.60 3.72
C ALA A 460 -20.77 -1.48 3.71
N CYS A 461 -20.55 -0.38 4.44
CA CYS A 461 -21.54 0.64 4.79
C CYS A 461 -22.85 0.06 5.36
N LYS A 462 -22.72 -0.75 6.43
CA LYS A 462 -23.83 -1.37 7.16
C LYS A 462 -23.70 -1.17 8.67
N GLU A 463 -24.81 -1.00 9.37
CA GLU A 463 -24.81 -0.85 10.83
C GLU A 463 -24.71 -2.20 11.56
N VAL A 464 -24.00 -2.22 12.67
CA VAL A 464 -23.80 -3.36 13.57
C VAL A 464 -23.99 -2.86 15.01
N ALA A 465 -24.84 -3.53 15.78
CA ALA A 465 -25.07 -3.20 17.19
C ALA A 465 -24.21 -4.07 18.11
N VAL A 466 -23.59 -3.45 19.12
CA VAL A 466 -22.96 -4.17 20.24
C VAL A 466 -24.07 -4.83 21.08
N GLY A 467 -23.90 -6.09 21.46
CA GLY A 467 -24.88 -6.81 22.27
C GLY A 467 -25.13 -6.14 23.63
N GLN A 468 -26.29 -6.40 24.24
CA GLN A 468 -26.60 -5.95 25.60
C GLN A 468 -25.72 -6.64 26.68
N ASP A 469 -25.03 -7.71 26.29
CA ASP A 469 -23.97 -8.39 27.05
C ASP A 469 -22.56 -7.82 26.79
N GLY A 470 -22.45 -6.74 25.99
CA GLY A 470 -21.17 -6.13 25.58
C GLY A 470 -20.40 -6.91 24.51
N VAL A 471 -20.89 -8.06 24.06
CA VAL A 471 -20.22 -8.88 23.03
C VAL A 471 -20.60 -8.38 21.64
N LEU A 472 -19.59 -8.07 20.84
CA LEU A 472 -19.73 -7.62 19.45
C LEU A 472 -19.88 -8.85 18.55
N ARG A 473 -21.01 -8.95 17.84
CA ARG A 473 -21.34 -10.06 16.93
C ARG A 473 -21.32 -9.55 15.50
N VAL A 474 -20.53 -10.17 14.63
CA VAL A 474 -20.34 -9.68 13.26
C VAL A 474 -20.30 -10.82 12.25
N THR A 475 -21.06 -10.70 11.17
CA THR A 475 -21.06 -11.65 10.06
C THR A 475 -19.89 -11.37 9.11
N MET A 476 -18.96 -12.30 9.00
CA MET A 476 -17.78 -12.19 8.12
C MET A 476 -18.14 -12.54 6.68
N ALA A 477 -18.85 -11.63 6.02
CA ALA A 477 -19.35 -11.80 4.64
C ALA A 477 -18.20 -11.82 3.61
N ASP A 478 -18.17 -12.87 2.78
CA ASP A 478 -17.29 -13.07 1.63
C ASP A 478 -15.80 -12.86 1.95
N GLY A 479 -15.39 -13.25 3.17
CA GLY A 479 -14.03 -13.09 3.69
C GLY A 479 -13.54 -11.64 3.84
N ASN A 480 -14.39 -10.63 3.68
CA ASN A 480 -13.98 -9.21 3.79
C ASN A 480 -13.67 -8.84 5.25
N PRO A 481 -12.70 -7.93 5.50
CA PRO A 481 -12.46 -7.38 6.83
C PRO A 481 -13.66 -6.52 7.28
N LYS A 482 -13.70 -6.26 8.59
CA LYS A 482 -14.61 -5.30 9.22
C LYS A 482 -13.80 -4.16 9.79
N VAL A 483 -14.24 -2.93 9.50
CA VAL A 483 -13.68 -1.72 10.08
C VAL A 483 -14.85 -0.96 10.70
N LEU A 484 -14.86 -0.85 12.02
CA LEU A 484 -16.00 -0.45 12.82
C LEU A 484 -15.73 0.86 13.56
N PHE A 485 -16.66 1.80 13.45
CA PHE A 485 -16.60 3.11 14.10
C PHE A 485 -18.00 3.56 14.58
N PRO A 486 -18.16 4.28 15.71
CA PRO A 486 -19.46 4.68 16.23
C PRO A 486 -20.26 5.56 15.26
N VAL A 487 -21.52 5.18 14.95
CA VAL A 487 -22.39 5.94 14.03
C VAL A 487 -22.63 7.37 14.53
N ALA A 488 -22.75 7.55 15.84
CA ALA A 488 -22.93 8.85 16.49
C ALA A 488 -21.77 9.84 16.22
N LEU A 489 -20.57 9.33 15.90
CA LEU A 489 -19.37 10.14 15.62
C LEU A 489 -19.08 10.30 14.12
N LEU A 490 -19.88 9.70 13.23
CA LEU A 490 -19.73 9.91 11.78
C LEU A 490 -20.34 11.24 11.30
N GLY A 491 -21.31 11.81 12.04
CA GLY A 491 -21.81 13.18 11.87
C GLY A 491 -21.97 13.64 10.41
N SER A 492 -21.23 14.69 10.05
CA SER A 492 -21.17 15.31 8.72
C SER A 492 -20.02 14.80 7.83
N SER A 493 -19.28 13.75 8.23
CA SER A 493 -18.11 13.23 7.50
C SER A 493 -18.37 12.86 6.04
N GLY A 494 -19.62 12.55 5.69
CA GLY A 494 -19.98 11.98 4.40
C GLY A 494 -19.38 10.59 4.17
N ILE A 495 -18.96 9.87 5.23
CA ILE A 495 -18.60 8.45 5.16
C ILE A 495 -19.91 7.65 5.20
N CYS A 496 -20.09 6.72 4.25
CA CYS A 496 -21.32 5.94 4.10
C CYS A 496 -22.62 6.79 4.01
N ALA A 497 -22.54 7.97 3.38
CA ALA A 497 -23.65 8.93 3.28
C ALA A 497 -24.88 8.37 2.52
N SER A 498 -24.66 7.49 1.54
CA SER A 498 -25.69 6.73 0.83
C SER A 498 -26.26 5.61 1.71
N ARG A 499 -26.92 5.99 2.81
CA ARG A 499 -27.47 5.05 3.79
C ARG A 499 -28.58 4.21 3.15
N SER A 500 -28.29 2.94 2.91
CA SER A 500 -29.34 1.95 2.68
C SER A 500 -30.07 1.70 4.00
N SER A 501 -31.14 2.46 4.24
CA SER A 501 -31.96 2.38 5.45
C SER A 501 -32.85 1.13 5.44
N GLN A 502 -32.22 -0.05 5.45
CA GLN A 502 -32.83 -1.29 5.90
C GLN A 502 -32.96 -1.19 7.42
N PRO A 503 -34.17 -0.99 7.99
CA PRO A 503 -34.31 -0.86 9.44
C PRO A 503 -33.94 -2.19 10.10
N LEU A 504 -32.98 -2.14 11.02
CA LEU A 504 -32.66 -3.27 11.91
C LEU A 504 -33.91 -3.59 12.73
N THR A 505 -34.66 -4.62 12.32
CA THR A 505 -35.91 -5.02 12.98
C THR A 505 -35.60 -5.53 14.39
N PRO A 506 -36.09 -4.85 15.45
CA PRO A 506 -35.86 -5.32 16.81
C PRO A 506 -36.59 -6.65 16.98
N VAL A 507 -35.85 -7.73 17.29
CA VAL A 507 -36.43 -9.08 17.48
C VAL A 507 -37.11 -9.15 18.85
N PHE A 508 -38.20 -8.40 19.01
CA PHE A 508 -39.13 -8.54 20.12
C PHE A 508 -39.83 -9.90 20.02
N ARG A 509 -39.23 -10.93 20.65
CA ARG A 509 -39.92 -12.18 20.97
C ARG A 509 -41.11 -11.87 21.88
N LYS A 510 -42.29 -11.64 21.28
CA LYS A 510 -43.56 -11.68 22.01
C LYS A 510 -43.73 -13.08 22.60
N MET A 511 -43.53 -13.21 23.91
CA MET A 511 -44.02 -14.35 24.65
C MET A 511 -45.55 -14.29 24.70
N TYR A 512 -46.21 -15.01 23.80
CA TYR A 512 -47.62 -15.33 23.95
C TYR A 512 -47.75 -16.49 24.96
N PRO A 513 -48.47 -16.33 26.09
CA PRO A 513 -48.74 -17.45 26.98
C PRO A 513 -49.63 -18.48 26.27
N ARG A 514 -49.28 -19.76 26.38
CA ARG A 514 -50.11 -20.86 25.87
C ARG A 514 -51.34 -21.03 26.74
N LEU A 515 -52.52 -21.01 26.13
CA LEU A 515 -53.74 -21.59 26.70
C LEU A 515 -54.34 -22.58 25.69
N TYR A 516 -54.85 -23.69 26.21
CA TYR A 516 -55.49 -24.80 25.48
C TYR A 516 -56.94 -24.97 26.04
N PRO A 517 -57.85 -25.72 25.37
CA PRO A 517 -59.11 -25.11 24.94
C PRO A 517 -60.35 -25.62 25.68
N GLY A 518 -61.49 -24.93 25.50
CA GLY A 518 -62.80 -25.41 25.96
C GLY A 518 -64.01 -24.67 25.37
N PHE A 519 -64.88 -25.45 24.71
CA PHE A 519 -66.31 -25.22 24.40
C PHE A 519 -66.77 -24.09 23.42
N PRO A 520 -67.75 -24.37 22.52
CA PRO A 520 -68.41 -23.39 21.64
C PRO A 520 -69.92 -23.18 21.97
N ASP A 521 -70.55 -22.13 21.39
CA ASP A 521 -71.79 -22.15 20.55
C ASP A 521 -72.35 -20.72 20.30
N ARG A 522 -73.27 -20.56 19.31
CA ARG A 522 -74.29 -19.49 19.09
C ARG A 522 -73.93 -18.15 18.42
N ARG A 523 -73.80 -18.22 17.09
CA ARG A 523 -74.68 -17.59 16.08
C ARG A 523 -75.26 -16.15 16.29
N THR A 524 -74.81 -15.21 15.43
CA THR A 524 -75.61 -14.30 14.54
C THR A 524 -76.47 -13.14 15.10
N PRO A 525 -76.86 -12.10 14.28
CA PRO A 525 -76.06 -11.23 13.38
C PRO A 525 -76.51 -9.73 13.36
N VAL A 526 -76.08 -8.92 12.35
CA VAL A 526 -76.51 -7.54 11.94
C VAL A 526 -76.22 -6.41 12.97
N THR A 527 -75.77 -5.18 12.65
CA THR A 527 -76.04 -4.24 11.53
C THR A 527 -74.87 -3.30 11.16
N GLU A 528 -74.93 -2.73 9.95
CA GLU A 528 -74.16 -1.53 9.54
C GLU A 528 -74.94 -0.24 9.84
N SER A 529 -74.25 0.89 10.07
CA SER A 529 -74.74 2.26 9.87
C SER A 529 -73.59 3.28 9.94
N ALA A 530 -73.75 4.47 9.36
CA ALA A 530 -72.65 5.37 9.00
C ALA A 530 -72.69 6.78 9.63
N ALA A 531 -71.51 7.40 9.69
CA ALA A 531 -71.16 8.83 9.53
C ALA A 531 -71.97 9.97 10.20
N THR A 532 -71.23 10.94 10.78
CA THR A 532 -71.44 12.41 10.86
C THR A 532 -70.90 12.90 12.22
N LEU A 533 -69.83 13.69 12.41
CA LEU A 533 -69.25 14.87 11.73
C LEU A 533 -69.80 16.23 12.26
N TRP A 534 -69.02 16.85 13.15
CA TRP A 534 -68.97 18.29 13.49
C TRP A 534 -67.47 18.62 13.71
N LEU A 535 -66.79 19.56 13.04
CA LEU A 535 -67.00 20.98 12.69
C LEU A 535 -66.82 21.99 13.83
N ILE A 536 -65.63 22.60 13.89
CA ILE A 536 -65.38 23.97 14.36
C ILE A 536 -64.42 24.65 13.34
N ARG A 537 -64.73 25.89 12.94
CA ARG A 537 -63.87 26.85 12.18
C ARG A 537 -63.22 27.81 13.19
N GLY A 538 -62.17 28.61 12.96
CA GLY A 538 -61.25 28.95 11.85
C GLY A 538 -60.13 29.82 12.47
N SER A 539 -59.28 30.62 11.81
CA SER A 539 -58.96 30.93 10.40
C SER A 539 -57.52 31.46 10.36
N MET A 540 -56.65 31.12 9.41
CA MET A 540 -56.56 31.61 8.01
C MET A 540 -56.25 33.12 7.84
N SER A 541 -55.05 33.40 7.33
CA SER A 541 -54.72 34.52 6.43
C SER A 541 -53.68 34.02 5.42
N TYR A 542 -53.67 34.57 4.20
CA TYR A 542 -52.87 34.08 3.07
C TYR A 542 -52.66 35.22 2.06
N SER A 543 -51.51 35.26 1.37
CA SER A 543 -51.28 36.19 0.26
C SER A 543 -50.61 35.49 -0.92
N LYS A 544 -51.18 35.70 -2.12
CA LYS A 544 -50.63 35.28 -3.42
C LYS A 544 -50.59 36.49 -4.35
N VAL A 545 -49.63 36.54 -5.27
CA VAL A 545 -49.78 37.08 -6.63
C VAL A 545 -48.99 36.16 -7.59
N ASN A 546 -49.37 36.11 -8.87
CA ASN A 546 -48.82 35.22 -9.90
C ASN A 546 -47.73 35.89 -10.78
N ALA A 547 -47.18 35.12 -11.72
CA ALA A 547 -46.23 35.56 -12.76
C ALA A 547 -46.91 36.06 -14.05
N GLU A 548 -46.15 36.66 -14.98
CA GLU A 548 -46.22 36.35 -16.43
C GLU A 548 -45.02 36.91 -17.26
N GLU A 549 -45.02 36.70 -18.58
CA GLU A 549 -43.90 36.87 -19.54
C GLU A 549 -43.88 38.22 -20.30
N LYS A 550 -42.72 38.66 -20.87
CA LYS A 550 -42.45 38.72 -22.36
C LYS A 550 -41.25 39.59 -22.85
N TRP A 551 -40.52 38.99 -23.81
CA TRP A 551 -39.96 39.54 -25.08
C TRP A 551 -39.19 40.90 -25.21
N ALA A 552 -37.88 40.77 -25.52
CA ALA A 552 -37.27 40.99 -26.86
C ALA A 552 -36.52 42.31 -27.26
N ARG A 553 -35.44 42.08 -28.06
CA ARG A 553 -34.61 43.00 -28.91
C ARG A 553 -33.61 43.93 -28.18
N GLY A 554 -32.41 44.23 -28.71
CA GLY A 554 -31.67 43.64 -29.85
C GLY A 554 -30.70 44.61 -30.57
N ARG A 555 -29.74 44.04 -31.35
CA ARG A 555 -28.60 44.64 -32.12
C ARG A 555 -27.29 44.79 -31.32
N ASN A 556 -26.10 44.33 -31.76
CA ASN A 556 -25.32 44.43 -33.03
C ASN A 556 -24.52 45.76 -33.11
N VAL A 557 -23.36 45.95 -33.79
CA VAL A 557 -22.79 45.35 -35.03
C VAL A 557 -21.24 45.45 -35.07
N ALA A 558 -20.54 44.51 -35.74
CA ALA A 558 -19.19 44.58 -36.40
C ALA A 558 -17.92 45.02 -35.60
N ALA A 559 -16.67 44.59 -35.85
CA ALA A 559 -15.96 43.78 -36.88
C ALA A 559 -15.29 44.52 -38.09
N THR A 560 -13.95 44.51 -38.13
CA THR A 560 -12.97 44.71 -39.25
C THR A 560 -11.55 44.60 -38.66
N ALA A 561 -10.44 44.26 -39.36
CA ALA A 561 -10.18 43.45 -40.56
C ALA A 561 -8.65 43.11 -40.63
N SER A 562 -8.25 42.06 -41.37
CA SER A 562 -6.85 41.71 -41.72
C SER A 562 -6.39 42.49 -43.00
N PRO A 563 -5.31 42.17 -43.81
CA PRO A 563 -4.53 40.92 -43.98
C PRO A 563 -3.00 41.06 -44.27
N THR A 564 -2.30 39.90 -44.47
CA THR A 564 -1.30 39.51 -45.53
C THR A 564 -0.52 38.26 -45.04
N SER A 565 -0.70 37.03 -45.55
CA SER A 565 -0.24 36.42 -46.84
C SER A 565 1.26 36.01 -46.85
N THR A 566 1.75 34.92 -47.47
CA THR A 566 1.26 33.95 -48.49
C THR A 566 1.72 32.49 -48.19
N ALA A 567 1.64 31.50 -49.10
CA ALA A 567 0.45 30.72 -49.49
C ALA A 567 0.78 29.64 -50.59
N SER A 568 0.82 28.34 -50.25
CA SER A 568 0.95 27.20 -51.20
C SER A 568 0.44 25.88 -50.54
N LEU A 569 -0.73 25.30 -50.85
CA LEU A 569 -1.26 24.65 -52.09
C LEU A 569 -0.65 23.23 -52.31
N HIS A 570 -1.35 22.12 -52.02
CA HIS A 570 -2.40 21.39 -52.82
C HIS A 570 -1.82 20.41 -53.88
N PRO A 571 -2.55 19.38 -54.42
CA PRO A 571 -3.98 18.94 -54.27
C PRO A 571 -4.15 17.62 -53.42
N VAL A 572 -5.32 17.04 -53.06
CA VAL A 572 -6.64 16.71 -53.70
C VAL A 572 -6.52 15.53 -54.71
N GLU A 573 -7.46 14.59 -55.00
CA GLU A 573 -8.91 14.31 -54.67
C GLU A 573 -9.04 13.16 -53.60
N GLU A 574 -10.11 12.35 -53.34
CA GLU A 574 -11.47 12.08 -53.89
C GLU A 574 -12.47 11.68 -52.74
N GLU A 575 -13.56 10.90 -52.95
CA GLU A 575 -14.70 10.75 -52.00
C GLU A 575 -15.42 9.35 -51.98
N HIS A 576 -16.51 9.23 -51.17
CA HIS A 576 -17.57 8.18 -51.14
C HIS A 576 -17.31 6.80 -50.46
N ALA A 577 -18.30 6.08 -49.88
CA ALA A 577 -19.63 6.44 -49.33
C ALA A 577 -20.24 5.31 -48.44
N THR A 578 -21.14 5.71 -47.52
CA THR A 578 -22.26 4.99 -46.82
C THR A 578 -22.40 3.45 -46.84
N GLY A 579 -22.72 2.86 -45.66
CA GLY A 579 -23.31 1.51 -45.58
C GLY A 579 -23.68 1.01 -44.17
N ASP A 580 -24.89 1.31 -43.69
CA ASP A 580 -25.49 0.69 -42.49
C ASP A 580 -26.02 -0.73 -42.79
N LEU A 581 -25.88 -1.67 -41.83
CA LEU A 581 -26.64 -2.92 -41.84
C LEU A 581 -26.84 -3.54 -40.44
N PHE A 582 -28.10 -3.74 -40.06
CA PHE A 582 -28.51 -4.54 -38.90
C PHE A 582 -28.50 -6.04 -39.23
N THR A 583 -28.10 -6.89 -38.29
CA THR A 583 -28.56 -8.30 -38.24
C THR A 583 -28.77 -8.77 -36.78
N ALA A 584 -29.65 -9.76 -36.60
CA ALA A 584 -30.29 -10.04 -35.32
C ALA A 584 -29.79 -11.30 -34.57
N VAL A 585 -30.21 -11.39 -33.29
CA VAL A 585 -30.07 -12.54 -32.41
C VAL A 585 -30.81 -13.77 -32.96
N VAL A 586 -30.22 -14.96 -32.84
CA VAL A 586 -30.92 -16.26 -32.97
C VAL A 586 -30.56 -17.16 -31.78
N TRP A 587 -31.57 -17.84 -31.25
CA TRP A 587 -31.49 -18.69 -30.06
C TRP A 587 -31.75 -20.16 -30.45
N LYS A 588 -30.99 -21.11 -29.89
CA LYS A 588 -31.27 -22.57 -30.00
C LYS A 588 -30.56 -23.36 -28.89
N GLY A 589 -31.15 -24.46 -28.45
CA GLY A 589 -30.60 -25.34 -27.42
C GLY A 589 -31.19 -26.75 -27.46
N HIS A 590 -30.79 -27.60 -26.50
CA HIS A 590 -31.10 -29.03 -26.35
C HIS A 590 -30.46 -29.95 -27.44
N HIS A 591 -30.09 -31.22 -27.17
CA HIS A 591 -30.36 -32.13 -26.04
C HIS A 591 -29.14 -32.98 -25.58
N ASN A 592 -29.35 -33.68 -24.47
CA ASN A 592 -28.45 -34.57 -23.69
C ASN A 592 -27.85 -35.78 -24.47
N ILE A 593 -26.83 -36.41 -23.87
CA ILE A 593 -26.71 -37.88 -23.71
C ILE A 593 -25.84 -38.19 -22.46
N LEU A 594 -26.07 -39.34 -21.80
CA LEU A 594 -25.34 -39.84 -20.61
C LEU A 594 -24.27 -40.90 -21.02
N PRO A 595 -23.45 -41.39 -20.08
CA PRO A 595 -23.78 -42.73 -19.56
C PRO A 595 -23.58 -42.92 -18.04
N THR A 596 -24.34 -43.87 -17.49
CA THR A 596 -24.26 -44.36 -16.10
C THR A 596 -23.71 -45.79 -16.04
N ILE A 597 -22.86 -46.10 -15.06
CA ILE A 597 -22.70 -47.44 -14.47
C ILE A 597 -22.57 -47.26 -12.94
N ALA A 598 -23.04 -48.22 -12.13
CA ALA A 598 -23.14 -48.06 -10.68
C ALA A 598 -22.87 -49.34 -9.87
N ASN A 599 -22.22 -49.16 -8.69
CA ASN A 599 -22.35 -50.00 -7.47
C ASN A 599 -21.89 -51.50 -7.57
N PRO A 600 -21.80 -52.31 -6.48
CA PRO A 600 -22.53 -52.21 -5.19
C PRO A 600 -21.87 -52.67 -3.84
N ILE A 601 -22.41 -52.15 -2.70
CA ILE A 601 -22.59 -52.75 -1.34
C ILE A 601 -21.32 -53.28 -0.60
N TRP A 602 -20.98 -52.86 0.63
CA TRP A 602 -21.53 -53.37 1.91
C TRP A 602 -21.50 -52.37 3.09
N SER A 603 -22.02 -52.78 4.26
CA SER A 603 -22.54 -51.90 5.32
C SER A 603 -22.27 -52.39 6.75
N ARG A 604 -22.70 -51.58 7.74
CA ARG A 604 -22.62 -51.74 9.23
C ARG A 604 -21.26 -51.34 9.83
N GLY A 605 -21.18 -50.78 11.05
CA GLY A 605 -22.24 -50.30 11.95
C GLY A 605 -21.92 -50.49 13.44
N LEU A 606 -22.50 -49.64 14.31
CA LEU A 606 -22.39 -49.64 15.79
C LEU A 606 -21.00 -49.26 16.36
N SER A 607 -20.83 -48.99 17.67
CA SER A 607 -21.44 -47.99 18.59
C SER A 607 -20.76 -48.13 19.99
N ARG A 608 -21.01 -47.17 20.90
CA ARG A 608 -20.44 -47.04 22.28
C ARG A 608 -18.96 -46.57 22.29
N ALA A 609 -18.50 -45.63 23.12
CA ALA A 609 -18.99 -44.89 24.31
C ALA A 609 -18.81 -45.53 25.70
N SER A 610 -17.66 -45.22 26.33
CA SER A 610 -17.42 -45.03 27.78
C SER A 610 -16.01 -44.43 27.93
N ALA A 611 -15.68 -43.28 28.53
CA ALA A 611 -16.18 -42.49 29.68
C ALA A 611 -15.39 -42.72 30.99
N GLY A 612 -14.85 -41.63 31.56
CA GLY A 612 -14.18 -41.57 32.88
C GLY A 612 -12.63 -41.57 32.83
N VAL A 613 -11.89 -40.94 33.76
CA VAL A 613 -12.20 -40.00 34.87
C VAL A 613 -11.02 -38.99 35.02
N ARG A 614 -11.23 -37.86 35.73
CA ARG A 614 -10.24 -36.79 36.03
C ARG A 614 -9.28 -37.12 37.21
N ILE A 615 -8.59 -36.09 37.71
CA ILE A 615 -7.76 -35.92 38.95
C ILE A 615 -6.24 -36.00 38.68
N SER A 616 -5.36 -35.07 39.10
CA SER A 616 -5.27 -33.59 39.14
C SER A 616 -4.08 -33.17 40.03
N THR A 617 -3.04 -32.51 39.46
CA THR A 617 -2.07 -31.57 40.13
C THR A 617 -1.20 -32.08 41.31
N PRO A 618 -0.07 -31.43 41.72
CA PRO A 618 0.46 -30.10 41.35
C PRO A 618 1.98 -30.03 40.95
N ASN A 619 2.52 -28.82 40.83
CA ASN A 619 3.90 -28.45 40.41
C ASN A 619 4.98 -28.61 41.51
N ILE A 620 6.28 -28.70 41.14
CA ILE A 620 7.46 -27.96 41.69
C ILE A 620 8.55 -27.81 40.58
N GLN A 621 9.49 -26.85 40.74
CA GLN A 621 10.52 -26.32 39.81
C GLN A 621 11.95 -26.93 40.00
N PHE A 622 12.98 -26.72 39.15
CA PHE A 622 13.06 -25.96 37.88
C PHE A 622 13.91 -26.60 36.73
N PRO A 623 15.28 -26.58 36.67
CA PRO A 623 15.95 -26.39 35.38
C PRO A 623 17.05 -27.40 34.97
N VAL A 624 17.15 -27.71 33.67
CA VAL A 624 18.31 -28.36 33.04
C VAL A 624 18.55 -27.75 31.65
N HIS A 625 19.79 -27.34 31.35
CA HIS A 625 20.19 -26.94 30.00
C HIS A 625 20.41 -28.17 29.11
N HIS A 626 19.83 -28.19 27.90
CA HIS A 626 20.27 -29.07 26.82
C HIS A 626 20.36 -28.35 25.48
N THR A 627 21.59 -28.02 25.11
CA THR A 627 21.99 -27.69 23.72
C THR A 627 21.85 -28.94 22.85
N VAL A 628 21.24 -28.82 21.67
CA VAL A 628 21.09 -29.93 20.72
C VAL A 628 21.67 -29.53 19.36
N HIS A 629 22.79 -30.13 18.99
CA HIS A 629 23.32 -30.02 17.62
C HIS A 629 22.67 -31.06 16.70
N PRO A 630 22.15 -30.68 15.52
CA PRO A 630 21.64 -31.63 14.54
C PRO A 630 22.78 -32.32 13.78
N ILE A 631 23.07 -33.58 14.14
CA ILE A 631 24.03 -34.42 13.40
C ILE A 631 23.41 -34.82 12.04
N THR A 632 24.06 -34.44 10.94
CA THR A 632 23.69 -34.89 9.59
C THR A 632 24.69 -35.90 9.05
N THR A 633 24.24 -37.14 8.86
CA THR A 633 25.08 -38.26 8.40
C THR A 633 25.22 -38.29 6.87
N LYS A 634 26.40 -37.89 6.37
CA LYS A 634 26.76 -38.09 4.95
C LYS A 634 26.89 -39.59 4.63
N ARG A 635 26.05 -40.11 3.73
CA ARG A 635 26.33 -41.37 3.01
C ARG A 635 27.05 -41.06 1.70
N ILE A 636 28.21 -41.65 1.50
CA ILE A 636 28.99 -41.58 0.25
C ILE A 636 28.87 -42.92 -0.46
N PHE A 637 28.41 -42.91 -1.71
CA PHE A 637 28.57 -44.05 -2.61
C PHE A 637 29.74 -43.80 -3.55
N ARG A 638 30.72 -44.71 -3.56
CA ARG A 638 31.80 -44.75 -4.56
C ARG A 638 31.48 -45.84 -5.58
N ARG A 639 31.83 -45.59 -6.84
CA ARG A 639 31.94 -46.62 -7.88
C ARG A 639 33.22 -46.36 -8.66
N THR A 640 34.09 -47.35 -8.73
CA THR A 640 35.34 -47.32 -9.51
C THR A 640 35.13 -48.10 -10.80
N ASP A 641 35.75 -47.66 -11.90
CA ASP A 641 35.92 -48.48 -13.09
C ASP A 641 37.19 -49.34 -12.98
N THR A 642 37.44 -50.17 -14.00
CA THR A 642 38.58 -51.10 -14.08
C THR A 642 39.86 -50.47 -14.63
N ALA A 643 39.97 -49.14 -14.71
CA ALA A 643 41.18 -48.42 -15.12
C ALA A 643 41.80 -47.56 -13.99
N GLY A 644 41.10 -47.36 -12.87
CA GLY A 644 41.69 -46.89 -11.61
C GLY A 644 41.98 -45.38 -11.50
N ASN A 645 41.52 -44.57 -12.46
CA ASN A 645 41.67 -43.11 -12.41
C ASN A 645 40.51 -42.43 -11.66
N ILE A 646 40.79 -41.30 -11.01
CA ILE A 646 39.79 -40.48 -10.31
C ILE A 646 39.68 -39.12 -11.01
N ALA A 647 38.46 -38.72 -11.37
CA ALA A 647 38.15 -37.39 -11.89
C ALA A 647 36.87 -36.84 -11.24
N GLU A 648 36.96 -35.65 -10.65
CA GLU A 648 35.77 -34.93 -10.15
C GLU A 648 35.11 -34.14 -11.29
N ALA A 649 33.95 -34.60 -11.76
CA ALA A 649 33.10 -33.87 -12.68
C ALA A 649 31.96 -33.16 -11.93
N LYS A 650 32.09 -31.86 -11.67
CA LYS A 650 30.94 -31.02 -11.28
C LYS A 650 30.08 -30.75 -12.51
N TYR A 651 28.84 -31.26 -12.52
CA TYR A 651 27.86 -30.92 -13.54
C TYR A 651 26.64 -30.24 -12.93
N TRP A 652 26.22 -29.14 -13.55
CA TRP A 652 24.97 -28.44 -13.26
C TRP A 652 23.77 -29.27 -13.76
N GLN A 653 22.64 -29.21 -13.04
CA GLN A 653 21.37 -29.72 -13.53
C GLN A 653 20.29 -28.64 -13.57
N THR A 654 20.09 -28.08 -14.75
CA THR A 654 18.82 -27.47 -15.16
C THR A 654 18.08 -28.42 -16.09
N ARG A 655 16.81 -28.73 -15.77
CA ARG A 655 15.71 -29.11 -16.70
C ARG A 655 14.41 -29.07 -15.91
N TYR A 656 13.46 -28.16 -16.19
CA TYR A 656 12.61 -27.98 -17.38
C TYR A 656 11.29 -28.76 -17.33
N SER A 657 10.21 -28.05 -17.65
CA SER A 657 8.87 -28.60 -17.87
C SER A 657 8.81 -29.43 -19.15
N SER A 658 7.91 -30.41 -19.17
CA SER A 658 7.67 -31.26 -20.33
C SER A 658 6.76 -30.58 -21.36
N ARG A 659 7.18 -30.57 -22.63
CA ARG A 659 6.28 -30.65 -23.78
C ARG A 659 7.00 -31.31 -24.96
N ILE A 660 6.31 -32.26 -25.58
CA ILE A 660 6.85 -33.09 -26.66
C ILE A 660 6.67 -32.36 -27.99
N ARG A 661 7.70 -32.36 -28.84
CA ARG A 661 7.53 -32.34 -30.29
C ARG A 661 8.70 -33.08 -30.95
N THR A 662 8.39 -34.09 -31.73
CA THR A 662 9.35 -34.88 -32.53
C THR A 662 9.69 -34.14 -33.81
N GLN A 663 10.97 -34.11 -34.19
CA GLN A 663 11.41 -33.84 -35.56
C GLN A 663 12.79 -34.47 -35.79
N ASP A 664 13.06 -34.83 -37.04
CA ASP A 664 14.03 -35.86 -37.38
C ASP A 664 15.49 -35.39 -37.52
N ILE A 665 16.39 -36.36 -37.43
CA ILE A 665 17.84 -36.18 -37.52
C ILE A 665 18.27 -36.17 -38.99
N ILE A 666 18.99 -35.13 -39.41
CA ILE A 666 19.92 -35.22 -40.56
C ILE A 666 21.30 -34.73 -40.11
N VAL A 667 22.28 -35.64 -40.14
CA VAL A 667 23.68 -35.36 -39.83
C VAL A 667 24.44 -35.02 -41.11
N LYS A 668 25.19 -33.92 -41.10
CA LYS A 668 26.41 -33.74 -41.90
C LYS A 668 27.41 -32.90 -41.10
N GLY A 669 28.68 -33.28 -41.15
CA GLY A 669 29.76 -32.56 -40.47
C GLY A 669 31.10 -32.71 -41.17
N SER A 670 31.91 -31.67 -41.01
CA SER A 670 33.36 -31.56 -41.28
C SER A 670 33.81 -30.48 -40.27
N ILE A 671 34.72 -30.70 -39.32
CA ILE A 671 36.14 -31.09 -39.45
C ILE A 671 36.90 -30.11 -40.36
N GLY A 672 37.85 -29.41 -39.74
CA GLY A 672 38.65 -28.30 -40.26
C GLY A 672 39.35 -27.65 -39.08
#